data_AF-A0AAW0VSP8-F1
#
_entry.id   AF-A0AAW0VSP8-F1
#
_cell.length_a   1.000
_cell.length_b   1.000
_cell.length_c   1.000
_cell.angle_alpha   90.00
_cell.angle_beta   90.00
_cell.angle_gamma   90.00
#
_symmetry.space_group_name_H-M   'P 1'
#
loop_
_entity.id
_entity.type
_entity.pdbx_description
1 polymer ?
#
loop_
_entity_poly.entity_id
_entity_poly.type
_entity_poly.pdbx_seq_one_letter_code
_entity_poly.pdbx_strand_id
1 'polypeptide(L)'
;DDTTKSPGMGYHKLLLLLLLLAKTSSSGPVLGDQVEELQSLAIDQMNETKPLSGNQVDETSSVSERLVDEASSLLGSQEDESRSLPGSQLAETKLPLGKKIGETQSRDSNQLEGRVTPVDDVGSDTQESVEYTAAVLEYEPYSSWESGGLALLQKNAHNYVHYATLAKEQGADIMVFPEYGLSSTDVSGGEFLSLTQLVPHPADHVLPCHLPDNNFTQIMRDLSCCARDLGMYLVVDLIEQEPNTDVTTQPDTHNNDSGVGRRGRNQNSLFQHKIPGEQLSSLENGKDKAEKQLNECTVSGYSFYNTQVVFDRSGVVISRYRKKHLFLEPEFTPGTDDDDVAIFTTDFGVTFTLQICFDIMYESPGLRNVMARGVRDVAMSTAWIDELPFLTAPQIFSGWSSGLEVNLLVANYHDPTTSKLGSGIFRGVSSQAAVYTYDHHGGTTLLVAPVSTLGTRLRVNQPSTTTNSTHYTRESSSGFSIAAVGTTESFSDHDYASYQYLSTDLQSNSSDASFKEFLGSFGISLIQPKSRVSEGATEQTRDEDKLYFINENLERYNHRLLEGSERERDFKTLCHNDSLCCTVTYSYQANLTDEGFYVILAYSGVVEKGAGVYSMFTQVCAVVYCLTENITSCARIEGTSPGSSSFQPYELVGTFHTEHVYPSVFTQQLTLVNESFWSFNSARIQTENECSIVLSHFTPHLLSLSLFGRWYERDPDM
;
A
#
# COMPACT_ATOMS: atom_id res chain seq x y z
N ASP A 1 23.98 -24.34 42.86
CA ASP A 1 23.09 -23.26 43.32
C ASP A 1 22.78 -22.37 42.12
N ASP A 2 21.58 -22.31 41.57
CA ASP A 2 20.27 -22.68 42.08
C ASP A 2 19.37 -23.03 40.87
N THR A 3 18.54 -24.06 41.00
CA THR A 3 17.66 -24.61 39.95
C THR A 3 16.24 -24.14 40.15
N THR A 4 15.67 -23.40 39.19
CA THR A 4 14.22 -23.13 39.10
C THR A 4 13.66 -23.68 37.78
N LYS A 5 13.20 -24.95 37.82
CA LYS A 5 12.32 -25.52 36.79
C LYS A 5 10.88 -25.19 37.15
N SER A 6 10.12 -24.55 36.26
CA SER A 6 8.70 -24.27 36.47
C SER A 6 7.82 -25.50 36.16
N PRO A 7 6.72 -25.73 36.90
CA PRO A 7 5.77 -26.81 36.64
C PRO A 7 4.63 -26.31 35.74
N GLY A 8 4.88 -26.18 34.43
CA GLY A 8 3.90 -25.61 33.48
C GLY A 8 3.24 -26.57 32.47
N MET A 9 3.73 -27.81 32.33
CA MET A 9 3.32 -28.67 31.20
C MET A 9 2.06 -29.54 31.42
N GLY A 10 1.66 -29.80 32.67
CA GLY A 10 0.49 -30.65 32.97
C GLY A 10 -0.85 -29.94 32.76
N TYR A 11 -0.93 -28.66 33.16
CA TYR A 11 -2.15 -27.87 33.06
C TYR A 11 -2.53 -27.53 31.62
N HIS A 12 -1.55 -27.32 30.72
CA HIS A 12 -1.82 -27.03 29.31
C HIS A 12 -2.45 -28.20 28.55
N LYS A 13 -2.06 -29.45 28.85
CA LYS A 13 -2.67 -30.63 28.22
C LYS A 13 -4.09 -30.88 28.73
N LEU A 14 -4.34 -30.63 30.02
CA LEU A 14 -5.68 -30.75 30.60
C LEU A 14 -6.63 -29.66 30.04
N LEU A 15 -6.12 -28.44 29.86
CA LEU A 15 -6.86 -27.33 29.24
C LEU A 15 -7.15 -27.61 27.75
N LEU A 16 -6.19 -28.20 27.02
CA LEU A 16 -6.40 -28.64 25.64
C LEU A 16 -7.49 -29.72 25.53
N LEU A 17 -7.52 -30.67 26.48
CA LEU A 17 -8.51 -31.73 26.51
C LEU A 17 -9.92 -31.20 26.83
N LEU A 18 -10.03 -30.25 27.77
CA LEU A 18 -11.28 -29.56 28.09
C LEU A 18 -11.79 -28.72 26.90
N LEU A 19 -10.90 -28.04 26.17
CA LEU A 19 -11.24 -27.27 24.97
C LEU A 19 -11.66 -28.17 23.80
N LEU A 20 -11.07 -29.37 23.67
CA LEU A 20 -11.47 -30.37 22.67
C LEU A 20 -12.85 -30.95 22.99
N LEU A 21 -13.13 -31.28 24.25
CA LEU A 21 -14.44 -31.75 24.70
C LEU A 21 -15.55 -30.68 24.51
N ALA A 22 -15.23 -29.41 24.78
CA ALA A 22 -16.14 -28.29 24.53
C ALA A 22 -16.45 -28.06 23.04
N LYS A 23 -15.58 -28.50 22.12
CA LYS A 23 -15.81 -28.41 20.66
C LYS A 23 -16.76 -29.51 20.15
N THR A 24 -16.80 -30.66 20.81
CA THR A 24 -17.66 -31.81 20.45
C THR A 24 -19.12 -31.69 20.93
N SER A 25 -19.44 -30.75 21.83
CA SER A 25 -20.82 -30.52 22.31
C SER A 25 -21.72 -29.80 21.30
N SER A 26 -21.19 -29.39 20.14
CA SER A 26 -21.96 -28.78 19.05
C SER A 26 -22.70 -29.79 18.15
N SER A 27 -22.60 -31.09 18.42
CA SER A 27 -23.21 -32.15 17.61
C SER A 27 -24.08 -33.12 18.44
N GLY A 28 -25.32 -32.71 18.72
CA GLY A 28 -26.46 -33.59 18.97
C GLY A 28 -26.68 -34.13 20.40
N PRO A 29 -27.92 -34.53 20.76
CA PRO A 29 -28.36 -34.67 22.15
C PRO A 29 -27.88 -35.95 22.86
N VAL A 30 -27.26 -36.89 22.13
CA VAL A 30 -26.83 -38.20 22.67
C VAL A 30 -25.41 -38.14 23.27
N LEU A 31 -24.69 -37.04 23.08
CA LEU A 31 -23.32 -36.85 23.59
C LEU A 31 -23.25 -36.11 24.95
N GLY A 32 -24.37 -35.54 25.42
CA GLY A 32 -24.39 -34.68 26.62
C GLY A 32 -24.12 -35.45 27.92
N ASP A 33 -24.79 -36.59 28.11
CA ASP A 33 -24.75 -37.33 29.38
C ASP A 33 -23.39 -38.01 29.65
N GLN A 34 -22.65 -38.38 28.60
CA GLN A 34 -21.30 -38.97 28.73
C GLN A 34 -20.21 -37.90 28.97
N VAL A 35 -20.43 -36.68 28.50
CA VAL A 35 -19.52 -35.55 28.73
C VAL A 35 -19.64 -35.03 30.16
N GLU A 36 -20.84 -35.05 30.76
CA GLU A 36 -21.03 -34.70 32.18
C GLU A 36 -20.33 -35.69 33.13
N GLU A 37 -20.33 -36.99 32.81
CA GLU A 37 -19.66 -38.02 33.64
C GLU A 37 -18.12 -37.89 33.59
N LEU A 38 -17.56 -37.56 32.42
CA LEU A 38 -16.13 -37.27 32.25
C LEU A 38 -15.72 -35.94 32.91
N GLN A 39 -16.59 -34.93 32.89
CA GLN A 39 -16.36 -33.67 33.59
C GLN A 39 -16.41 -33.85 35.11
N SER A 40 -17.31 -34.68 35.64
CA SER A 40 -17.36 -34.94 37.09
C SER A 40 -16.13 -35.71 37.58
N LEU A 41 -15.66 -36.69 36.81
CA LEU A 41 -14.42 -37.44 37.10
C LEU A 41 -13.17 -36.54 37.10
N ALA A 42 -13.07 -35.58 36.17
CA ALA A 42 -11.97 -34.62 36.12
C ALA A 42 -12.00 -33.62 37.29
N ILE A 43 -13.20 -33.20 37.71
CA ILE A 43 -13.39 -32.28 38.84
C ILE A 43 -13.09 -32.97 40.18
N ASP A 44 -13.51 -34.22 40.37
CA ASP A 44 -13.22 -34.98 41.59
C ASP A 44 -11.71 -35.23 41.77
N GLN A 45 -10.96 -35.48 40.71
CA GLN A 45 -9.50 -35.64 40.80
C GLN A 45 -8.75 -34.33 41.07
N MET A 46 -9.21 -33.19 40.54
CA MET A 46 -8.62 -31.87 40.87
C MET A 46 -8.76 -31.55 42.37
N ASN A 47 -9.83 -32.05 43.01
CA ASN A 47 -10.07 -31.84 44.43
C ASN A 47 -9.24 -32.77 45.35
N GLU A 48 -8.76 -33.92 44.86
CA GLU A 48 -7.90 -34.83 45.64
C GLU A 48 -6.42 -34.42 45.65
N THR A 49 -5.95 -33.62 44.68
CA THR A 49 -4.56 -33.13 44.66
C THR A 49 -4.33 -31.94 45.61
N LYS A 50 -4.13 -32.21 46.90
CA LYS A 50 -3.53 -31.26 47.86
C LYS A 50 -2.03 -31.06 47.58
N PRO A 51 -1.42 -29.91 47.94
CA PRO A 51 -0.05 -29.60 47.58
C PRO A 51 0.92 -30.44 48.40
N LEU A 52 1.50 -31.47 47.80
CA LEU A 52 2.55 -32.28 48.40
C LEU A 52 3.91 -31.57 48.24
N SER A 53 4.55 -31.26 49.36
CA SER A 53 5.90 -30.73 49.41
C SER A 53 6.94 -31.85 49.28
N GLY A 54 7.90 -31.69 48.37
CA GLY A 54 9.21 -32.35 48.44
C GLY A 54 9.25 -33.86 48.19
N ASN A 55 9.87 -34.23 47.06
CA ASN A 55 10.38 -35.57 46.72
C ASN A 55 9.38 -36.73 46.61
N GLN A 56 8.41 -36.63 45.71
CA GLN A 56 7.90 -37.78 44.93
C GLN A 56 7.41 -37.27 43.56
N VAL A 57 8.30 -37.29 42.56
CA VAL A 57 7.96 -37.07 41.15
C VAL A 57 8.19 -38.39 40.44
N ASP A 58 7.28 -39.33 40.63
CA ASP A 58 7.20 -40.56 39.81
C ASP A 58 5.80 -41.19 39.78
N GLU A 59 4.80 -40.66 40.51
CA GLU A 59 3.42 -41.20 40.46
C GLU A 59 2.47 -40.42 39.52
N THR A 60 2.77 -39.18 39.12
CA THR A 60 1.87 -38.36 38.27
C THR A 60 1.93 -38.66 36.77
N SER A 61 3.00 -39.29 36.25
CA SER A 61 3.03 -39.74 34.85
C SER A 61 2.16 -40.99 34.63
N SER A 62 2.10 -41.89 35.62
CA SER A 62 1.36 -43.15 35.53
C SER A 62 -0.17 -42.99 35.51
N VAL A 63 -0.68 -41.87 36.04
CA VAL A 63 -2.11 -41.53 36.05
C VAL A 63 -2.52 -40.85 34.75
N SER A 64 -1.63 -40.05 34.16
CA SER A 64 -1.85 -39.36 32.89
C SER A 64 -1.95 -40.33 31.70
N GLU A 65 -1.18 -41.43 31.73
CA GLU A 65 -1.24 -42.47 30.69
C GLU A 65 -2.51 -43.32 30.78
N ARG A 66 -3.02 -43.63 31.98
CA ARG A 66 -4.28 -44.38 32.14
C ARG A 66 -5.50 -43.66 31.59
N LEU A 67 -5.57 -42.33 31.75
CA LEU A 67 -6.66 -41.51 31.20
C LEU A 67 -6.66 -41.45 29.67
N VAL A 68 -5.49 -41.49 29.04
CA VAL A 68 -5.35 -41.52 27.57
C VAL A 68 -5.74 -42.90 27.01
N ASP A 69 -5.41 -43.97 27.73
CA ASP A 69 -5.79 -45.34 27.34
C ASP A 69 -7.30 -45.61 27.50
N GLU A 70 -7.93 -45.09 28.58
CA GLU A 70 -9.39 -45.19 28.76
C GLU A 70 -10.17 -44.36 27.74
N ALA A 71 -9.69 -43.15 27.41
CA ALA A 71 -10.30 -42.31 26.37
C ALA A 71 -10.17 -42.94 24.97
N SER A 72 -9.04 -43.59 24.67
CA SER A 72 -8.82 -44.29 23.41
C SER A 72 -9.66 -45.57 23.29
N SER A 73 -9.91 -46.26 24.42
CA SER A 73 -10.82 -47.41 24.50
C SER A 73 -12.28 -47.03 24.23
N LEU A 74 -12.72 -45.87 24.72
CA LEU A 74 -14.10 -45.38 24.48
C LEU A 74 -14.31 -44.96 23.02
N LEU A 75 -13.33 -44.28 22.42
CA LEU A 75 -13.39 -43.81 21.02
C LEU A 75 -13.21 -44.94 19.99
N GLY A 76 -12.46 -46.00 20.32
CA GLY A 76 -12.23 -47.14 19.43
C GLY A 76 -13.43 -48.10 19.27
N SER A 77 -14.55 -47.85 19.94
CA SER A 77 -15.73 -48.72 19.93
C SER A 77 -16.88 -48.27 19.00
N GLN A 78 -16.71 -47.17 18.24
CA GLN A 78 -17.75 -46.65 17.34
C GLN A 78 -17.39 -46.58 15.83
N GLU A 79 -16.24 -47.09 15.38
CA GLU A 79 -15.90 -47.12 13.94
C GLU A 79 -16.46 -48.32 13.15
N ASP A 80 -17.22 -49.23 13.76
CA ASP A 80 -17.68 -50.47 13.08
C ASP A 80 -19.19 -50.59 12.79
N GLU A 81 -19.98 -49.53 12.93
CA GLU A 81 -21.39 -49.50 12.47
C GLU A 81 -21.72 -48.29 11.57
N SER A 82 -21.12 -48.23 10.39
CA SER A 82 -21.70 -47.46 9.26
C SER A 82 -21.28 -48.02 7.89
N ARG A 83 -21.50 -49.33 7.68
CA ARG A 83 -21.52 -49.94 6.34
C ARG A 83 -22.88 -50.60 6.07
N SER A 84 -23.82 -49.85 5.51
CA SER A 84 -24.81 -50.38 4.55
C SER A 84 -25.66 -49.26 3.93
N LEU A 85 -25.47 -49.00 2.63
CA LEU A 85 -26.46 -48.34 1.78
C LEU A 85 -26.51 -49.04 0.41
N PRO A 86 -27.70 -49.27 -0.17
CA PRO A 86 -27.85 -50.01 -1.42
C PRO A 86 -28.00 -49.11 -2.67
N GLY A 87 -27.25 -49.44 -3.72
CA GLY A 87 -27.72 -49.77 -5.08
C GLY A 87 -28.47 -48.75 -5.98
N SER A 88 -27.80 -48.47 -7.13
CA SER A 88 -28.34 -48.18 -8.49
C SER A 88 -28.79 -46.72 -8.79
N GLN A 89 -28.52 -46.08 -9.94
CA GLN A 89 -28.26 -46.53 -11.31
C GLN A 89 -27.25 -45.65 -12.10
N LEU A 90 -26.70 -46.29 -13.14
CA LEU A 90 -25.77 -45.86 -14.20
C LEU A 90 -26.18 -44.60 -15.00
N ALA A 91 -25.16 -43.85 -15.46
CA ALA A 91 -24.90 -43.64 -16.89
C ALA A 91 -23.45 -43.22 -17.15
N GLU A 92 -22.65 -44.13 -17.74
CA GLU A 92 -21.36 -43.82 -18.36
C GLU A 92 -21.59 -43.35 -19.80
N THR A 93 -20.81 -42.38 -20.30
CA THR A 93 -20.24 -42.51 -21.66
C THR A 93 -18.95 -41.72 -21.82
N LYS A 94 -17.91 -42.46 -22.21
CA LYS A 94 -16.55 -42.02 -22.53
C LYS A 94 -16.45 -41.39 -23.93
N LEU A 95 -15.42 -40.57 -24.10
CA LEU A 95 -14.81 -40.12 -25.37
C LEU A 95 -14.60 -41.27 -26.39
N PRO A 96 -14.41 -40.91 -27.68
CA PRO A 96 -13.14 -41.30 -28.29
C PRO A 96 -12.49 -40.28 -29.24
N LEU A 97 -11.16 -40.40 -29.32
CA LEU A 97 -10.21 -39.74 -30.21
C LEU A 97 -10.08 -40.47 -31.57
N GLY A 98 -10.07 -39.72 -32.69
CA GLY A 98 -9.17 -39.85 -33.84
C GLY A 98 -9.32 -40.96 -34.91
N LYS A 99 -9.44 -40.57 -36.20
CA LYS A 99 -8.50 -40.95 -37.31
C LYS A 99 -8.88 -40.40 -38.72
N LYS A 100 -7.93 -39.64 -39.29
CA LYS A 100 -7.30 -39.67 -40.64
C LYS A 100 -8.06 -40.04 -41.95
N ILE A 101 -7.83 -39.13 -42.93
CA ILE A 101 -7.47 -39.28 -44.37
C ILE A 101 -8.57 -39.61 -45.40
N GLY A 102 -8.62 -38.78 -46.45
CA GLY A 102 -9.22 -39.11 -47.76
C GLY A 102 -9.19 -37.93 -48.75
N GLU A 103 -8.30 -37.97 -49.74
CA GLU A 103 -8.11 -37.00 -50.83
C GLU A 103 -9.11 -37.15 -52.00
N THR A 104 -9.35 -36.02 -52.67
CA THR A 104 -9.50 -35.79 -54.14
C THR A 104 -10.80 -36.02 -54.93
N GLN A 105 -10.96 -35.06 -55.86
CA GLN A 105 -11.74 -34.99 -57.13
C GLN A 105 -13.18 -34.47 -57.06
N SER A 106 -13.74 -33.75 -58.05
CA SER A 106 -13.30 -32.73 -59.01
C SER A 106 -14.54 -32.33 -59.83
N ARG A 107 -14.66 -31.05 -60.20
CA ARG A 107 -15.46 -30.49 -61.33
C ARG A 107 -16.99 -30.65 -61.31
N ASP A 108 -17.70 -29.51 -61.30
CA ASP A 108 -18.21 -28.93 -62.55
C ASP A 108 -18.75 -27.49 -62.39
N SER A 109 -18.71 -26.79 -63.52
CA SER A 109 -18.86 -25.37 -63.78
C SER A 109 -20.33 -24.90 -63.82
N ASN A 110 -20.61 -23.67 -63.33
CA ASN A 110 -21.28 -22.62 -64.13
C ASN A 110 -21.37 -21.28 -63.38
N GLN A 111 -21.12 -20.22 -64.14
CA GLN A 111 -21.26 -18.80 -63.79
C GLN A 111 -22.74 -18.40 -63.60
N LEU A 112 -23.04 -17.49 -62.67
CA LEU A 112 -23.51 -16.13 -62.99
C LEU A 112 -23.71 -15.28 -61.71
N GLU A 113 -23.07 -14.11 -61.73
CA GLU A 113 -23.48 -12.81 -61.16
C GLU A 113 -23.93 -12.67 -59.69
N GLY A 114 -23.09 -11.96 -58.91
CA GLY A 114 -23.55 -10.70 -58.31
C GLY A 114 -23.78 -10.68 -56.80
N ARG A 115 -22.72 -10.45 -55.99
CA ARG A 115 -22.74 -9.55 -54.83
C ARG A 115 -21.31 -9.32 -54.31
N VAL A 116 -20.80 -8.09 -54.44
CA VAL A 116 -19.63 -7.66 -53.68
C VAL A 116 -20.10 -7.45 -52.24
N THR A 117 -19.78 -8.39 -51.36
CA THR A 117 -19.82 -8.19 -49.91
C THR A 117 -18.46 -7.66 -49.48
N PRO A 118 -18.39 -6.58 -48.67
CA PRO A 118 -17.12 -6.11 -48.12
C PRO A 118 -16.45 -7.22 -47.30
N VAL A 119 -15.13 -7.25 -47.37
CA VAL A 119 -14.28 -8.04 -46.48
C VAL A 119 -14.41 -7.45 -45.08
N ASP A 120 -15.27 -8.04 -44.27
CA ASP A 120 -15.24 -7.85 -42.81
C ASP A 120 -14.17 -8.80 -42.26
N ASP A 121 -12.93 -8.31 -42.20
CA ASP A 121 -11.92 -8.83 -41.28
C ASP A 121 -11.10 -7.65 -40.74
N VAL A 122 -11.78 -6.83 -39.93
CA VAL A 122 -11.12 -6.01 -38.92
C VAL A 122 -11.22 -6.84 -37.65
N GLY A 123 -10.19 -7.64 -37.37
CA GLY A 123 -10.06 -8.32 -36.09
C GLY A 123 -10.16 -7.29 -34.97
N SER A 124 -11.26 -7.36 -34.21
CA SER A 124 -11.41 -6.60 -32.99
C SER A 124 -10.28 -7.02 -32.05
N ASP A 125 -9.39 -6.09 -31.72
CA ASP A 125 -8.32 -6.30 -30.76
C ASP A 125 -8.94 -6.37 -29.36
N THR A 126 -9.53 -7.53 -29.01
CA THR A 126 -10.05 -7.77 -27.67
C THR A 126 -8.85 -8.01 -26.76
N GLN A 127 -8.49 -6.99 -26.00
CA GLN A 127 -7.52 -7.08 -24.92
C GLN A 127 -8.08 -8.07 -23.89
N GLU A 128 -7.31 -9.13 -23.60
CA GLU A 128 -7.78 -10.22 -22.73
C GLU A 128 -7.73 -9.74 -21.28
N SER A 129 -8.87 -9.83 -20.58
CA SER A 129 -8.93 -9.56 -19.14
C SER A 129 -8.20 -10.66 -18.39
N VAL A 130 -7.26 -10.29 -17.54
CA VAL A 130 -6.51 -11.20 -16.67
C VAL A 130 -6.99 -10.98 -15.23
N GLU A 131 -7.16 -12.06 -14.48
CA GLU A 131 -7.44 -12.00 -13.05
C GLU A 131 -6.29 -12.62 -12.25
N TYR A 132 -5.91 -12.00 -11.14
CA TYR A 132 -4.91 -12.49 -10.20
C TYR A 132 -5.34 -12.16 -8.75
N THR A 133 -4.87 -12.90 -7.77
CA THR A 133 -5.16 -12.60 -6.36
C THR A 133 -4.01 -11.82 -5.74
N ALA A 134 -4.29 -10.61 -5.26
CA ALA A 134 -3.30 -9.77 -4.59
C ALA A 134 -3.42 -9.87 -3.07
N ALA A 135 -2.29 -9.77 -2.39
CA ALA A 135 -2.21 -9.56 -0.95
C ALA A 135 -1.40 -8.30 -0.63
N VAL A 136 -1.82 -7.54 0.38
CA VAL A 136 -1.05 -6.42 0.95
C VAL A 136 -1.04 -6.53 2.46
N LEU A 137 0.09 -6.20 3.08
CA LEU A 137 0.25 -6.23 4.53
C LEU A 137 0.38 -4.81 5.08
N GLU A 138 -0.60 -4.38 5.85
CA GLU A 138 -0.38 -3.32 6.83
C GLU A 138 0.42 -3.93 7.98
N TYR A 139 1.64 -3.45 8.26
CA TYR A 139 2.53 -4.15 9.20
C TYR A 139 2.99 -3.24 10.33
N GLU A 140 2.85 -3.71 11.56
CA GLU A 140 3.46 -3.13 12.76
C GLU A 140 4.79 -3.85 13.01
N PRO A 141 5.94 -3.25 12.64
CA PRO A 141 7.22 -3.93 12.74
C PRO A 141 7.70 -4.01 14.17
N TYR A 142 8.38 -5.11 14.47
CA TYR A 142 9.21 -5.16 15.66
C TYR A 142 10.33 -4.13 15.54
N SER A 143 10.38 -3.20 16.49
CA SER A 143 11.27 -2.03 16.48
C SER A 143 12.29 -1.99 17.62
N SER A 144 12.31 -3.01 18.49
CA SER A 144 13.23 -3.02 19.63
C SER A 144 14.65 -3.40 19.23
N TRP A 145 15.59 -2.53 19.60
CA TRP A 145 17.03 -2.66 19.37
C TRP A 145 17.77 -3.45 20.45
N GLU A 146 17.07 -4.00 21.46
CA GLU A 146 17.69 -4.69 22.61
C GLU A 146 18.64 -5.84 22.21
N SER A 147 18.37 -6.48 21.06
CA SER A 147 19.15 -7.60 20.52
C SER A 147 20.00 -7.23 19.30
N GLY A 148 20.12 -5.93 18.98
CA GLY A 148 20.83 -5.43 17.80
C GLY A 148 20.03 -5.49 16.50
N GLY A 149 20.50 -4.79 15.46
CA GLY A 149 19.74 -4.60 14.22
C GLY A 149 19.53 -5.88 13.40
N LEU A 150 20.49 -6.82 13.41
CA LEU A 150 20.32 -8.11 12.73
C LEU A 150 19.19 -8.95 13.34
N ALA A 151 19.07 -8.97 14.67
CA ALA A 151 18.01 -9.72 15.35
C ALA A 151 16.63 -9.11 15.09
N LEU A 152 16.56 -7.78 15.02
CA LEU A 152 15.37 -7.04 14.61
C LEU A 152 14.93 -7.46 13.21
N LEU A 153 15.83 -7.39 12.23
CA LEU A 153 15.55 -7.81 10.85
C LEU A 153 15.10 -9.27 10.77
N GLN A 154 15.78 -10.18 11.47
CA GLN A 154 15.43 -11.60 11.48
C GLN A 154 14.02 -11.84 12.01
N LYS A 155 13.61 -11.09 13.05
CA LYS A 155 12.27 -11.20 13.61
C LYS A 155 11.19 -10.69 12.65
N ASN A 156 11.41 -9.55 12.00
CA ASN A 156 10.48 -9.03 11.01
C ASN A 156 10.42 -9.91 9.76
N ALA A 157 11.55 -10.41 9.27
CA ALA A 157 11.59 -11.36 8.15
C ALA A 157 10.84 -12.67 8.48
N HIS A 158 10.97 -13.19 9.70
CA HIS A 158 10.19 -14.34 10.15
C HIS A 158 8.68 -14.06 10.11
N ASN A 159 8.25 -12.87 10.56
CA ASN A 159 6.85 -12.48 10.49
C ASN A 159 6.37 -12.32 9.04
N TYR A 160 7.21 -11.81 8.13
CA TYR A 160 6.87 -11.75 6.70
C TYR A 160 6.61 -13.13 6.11
N VAL A 161 7.44 -14.12 6.44
CA VAL A 161 7.23 -15.51 6.01
C VAL A 161 5.92 -16.07 6.56
N HIS A 162 5.58 -15.76 7.81
CA HIS A 162 4.30 -16.14 8.40
C HIS A 162 3.11 -15.54 7.64
N TYR A 163 3.07 -14.23 7.42
CA TYR A 163 1.97 -13.58 6.70
C TYR A 163 1.92 -13.94 5.22
N ALA A 164 3.06 -14.19 4.57
CA ALA A 164 3.11 -14.73 3.21
C ALA A 164 2.45 -16.11 3.12
N THR A 165 2.66 -16.95 4.13
CA THR A 165 2.01 -18.27 4.21
C THR A 165 0.50 -18.11 4.32
N LEU A 166 0.02 -17.22 5.20
CA LEU A 166 -1.42 -16.93 5.36
C LEU A 166 -2.04 -16.33 4.08
N ALA A 167 -1.31 -15.47 3.37
CA ALA A 167 -1.75 -14.93 2.09
C ALA A 167 -1.85 -16.04 1.03
N LYS A 168 -0.87 -16.95 0.99
CA LYS A 168 -0.88 -18.07 0.05
C LYS A 168 -2.00 -19.05 0.32
N GLU A 169 -2.31 -19.33 1.59
CA GLU A 169 -3.45 -20.15 1.99
C GLU A 169 -4.79 -19.58 1.49
N GLN A 170 -4.87 -18.25 1.33
CA GLN A 170 -6.00 -17.54 0.74
C GLN A 170 -5.92 -17.39 -0.79
N GLY A 171 -4.93 -18.05 -1.43
CA GLY A 171 -4.80 -18.10 -2.89
C GLY A 171 -4.03 -16.94 -3.51
N ALA A 172 -3.31 -16.13 -2.73
CA ALA A 172 -2.55 -15.01 -3.28
C ALA A 172 -1.48 -15.44 -4.30
N ASP A 173 -1.39 -14.66 -5.38
CA ASP A 173 -0.42 -14.78 -6.47
C ASP A 173 0.78 -13.84 -6.27
N ILE A 174 0.53 -12.69 -5.65
CA ILE A 174 1.51 -11.65 -5.33
C ILE A 174 1.20 -11.04 -3.96
N MET A 175 2.24 -10.74 -3.19
CA MET A 175 2.14 -10.06 -1.90
C MET A 175 3.08 -8.85 -1.81
N VAL A 176 2.56 -7.71 -1.35
CA VAL A 176 3.33 -6.48 -1.12
C VAL A 176 3.51 -6.23 0.37
N PHE A 177 4.72 -5.85 0.75
CA PHE A 177 5.12 -5.51 2.12
C PHE A 177 5.48 -4.03 2.26
N PRO A 178 5.36 -3.44 3.46
CA PRO A 178 5.54 -2.01 3.64
C PRO A 178 6.99 -1.56 3.66
N GLU A 179 7.18 -0.27 3.37
CA GLU A 179 8.47 0.41 3.48
C GLU A 179 8.94 0.40 4.94
N TYR A 180 10.23 0.21 5.18
CA TYR A 180 10.80 0.05 6.53
C TYR A 180 10.21 -1.09 7.34
N GLY A 181 9.39 -1.97 6.76
CA GLY A 181 8.73 -3.02 7.54
C GLY A 181 9.69 -4.11 8.01
N LEU A 182 10.85 -4.29 7.36
CA LEU A 182 11.92 -5.15 7.87
C LEU A 182 12.77 -4.44 8.93
N SER A 183 13.17 -3.20 8.68
CA SER A 183 14.18 -2.48 9.48
C SER A 183 13.60 -1.65 10.63
N SER A 184 12.29 -1.42 10.66
CA SER A 184 11.62 -0.31 11.33
C SER A 184 12.09 1.07 10.82
N THR A 185 11.40 2.15 11.21
CA THR A 185 11.76 3.52 10.82
C THR A 185 12.91 4.12 11.64
N ASP A 186 13.28 3.51 12.77
CA ASP A 186 14.43 3.98 13.55
C ASP A 186 15.73 3.41 12.99
N VAL A 187 16.28 4.07 11.97
CA VAL A 187 17.52 3.69 11.29
C VAL A 187 18.76 4.45 11.79
N SER A 188 18.62 5.22 12.87
CA SER A 188 19.62 6.18 13.34
C SER A 188 20.69 5.60 14.29
N GLY A 189 20.59 4.32 14.63
CA GLY A 189 21.47 3.65 15.59
C GLY A 189 22.89 3.39 15.07
N GLY A 190 23.86 3.26 15.99
CA GLY A 190 25.27 2.97 15.70
C GLY A 190 25.56 1.61 15.03
N GLU A 191 24.53 0.83 14.68
CA GLU A 191 24.60 -0.45 13.98
C GLU A 191 23.84 -0.43 12.64
N PHE A 192 23.66 0.73 11.97
CA PHE A 192 22.97 0.85 10.67
C PHE A 192 23.37 -0.23 9.64
N LEU A 193 24.65 -0.56 9.53
CA LEU A 193 25.16 -1.62 8.63
C LEU A 193 24.49 -2.98 8.85
N SER A 194 24.09 -3.30 10.09
CA SER A 194 23.42 -4.56 10.42
C SER A 194 22.00 -4.65 9.85
N LEU A 195 21.41 -3.53 9.44
CA LEU A 195 20.10 -3.47 8.78
C LEU A 195 20.17 -3.66 7.26
N THR A 196 21.38 -3.61 6.68
CA THR A 196 21.55 -3.53 5.22
C THR A 196 21.69 -4.90 4.56
N GLN A 197 21.21 -5.01 3.32
CA GLN A 197 21.20 -6.24 2.52
C GLN A 197 21.96 -6.03 1.21
N LEU A 198 22.68 -7.06 0.77
CA LEU A 198 23.15 -7.12 -0.61
C LEU A 198 22.01 -7.63 -1.50
N VAL A 199 21.70 -6.87 -2.56
CA VAL A 199 20.67 -7.25 -3.54
C VAL A 199 21.34 -7.63 -4.86
N PRO A 200 21.09 -8.85 -5.40
CA PRO A 200 21.64 -9.22 -6.69
C PRO A 200 21.04 -8.37 -7.80
N HIS A 201 21.82 -8.13 -8.86
CA HIS A 201 21.28 -7.45 -10.03
C HIS A 201 20.25 -8.37 -10.73
N PRO A 202 19.04 -7.88 -11.10
CA PRO A 202 18.00 -8.73 -11.70
C PRO A 202 18.44 -9.50 -12.95
N ALA A 203 19.30 -8.90 -13.79
CA ALA A 203 19.82 -9.54 -14.99
C ALA A 203 20.73 -10.77 -14.72
N ASP A 204 21.22 -10.94 -13.50
CA ASP A 204 22.06 -12.09 -13.12
C ASP A 204 21.22 -13.34 -12.81
N HIS A 205 19.87 -13.20 -12.70
CA HIS A 205 18.93 -14.29 -12.43
C HIS A 205 19.33 -15.15 -11.23
N VAL A 206 19.83 -14.50 -10.17
CA VAL A 206 20.31 -15.17 -8.96
C VAL A 206 19.13 -15.67 -8.14
N LEU A 207 19.25 -16.91 -7.65
CA LEU A 207 18.35 -17.53 -6.66
C LEU A 207 19.04 -17.53 -5.28
N PRO A 208 18.79 -16.55 -4.39
CA PRO A 208 19.43 -16.50 -3.08
C PRO A 208 19.20 -17.75 -2.22
N CYS A 209 18.00 -18.33 -2.25
CA CYS A 209 17.58 -19.46 -1.39
C CYS A 209 18.56 -20.65 -1.35
N HIS A 210 19.31 -20.91 -2.42
CA HIS A 210 20.21 -22.06 -2.54
C HIS A 210 21.69 -21.71 -2.47
N LEU A 211 22.04 -20.44 -2.23
CA LEU A 211 23.43 -20.01 -2.16
C LEU A 211 23.98 -20.11 -0.73
N PRO A 212 25.27 -20.48 -0.57
CA PRO A 212 25.92 -20.56 0.74
C PRO A 212 25.98 -19.19 1.45
N ASP A 213 26.17 -19.25 2.78
CA ASP A 213 26.09 -18.11 3.72
C ASP A 213 26.99 -16.90 3.39
N ASN A 214 27.98 -17.06 2.53
CA ASN A 214 28.99 -16.04 2.25
C ASN A 214 28.56 -15.03 1.17
N ASN A 215 27.47 -15.25 0.44
CA ASN A 215 27.06 -14.39 -0.68
C ASN A 215 25.86 -13.49 -0.35
N PHE A 216 24.94 -13.97 0.50
CA PHE A 216 23.74 -13.24 0.89
C PHE A 216 23.48 -13.45 2.39
N THR A 217 22.72 -12.54 3.00
CA THR A 217 22.30 -12.68 4.40
C THR A 217 21.24 -13.79 4.54
N GLN A 218 21.01 -14.25 5.77
CA GLN A 218 19.91 -15.18 6.04
C GLN A 218 18.54 -14.59 5.66
N ILE A 219 18.35 -13.27 5.85
CA ILE A 219 17.11 -12.57 5.51
C ILE A 219 16.80 -12.69 4.01
N MET A 220 17.76 -12.38 3.14
CA MET A 220 17.58 -12.50 1.69
C MET A 220 17.32 -13.94 1.25
N ARG A 221 17.92 -14.93 1.92
CA ARG A 221 17.63 -16.35 1.66
C ARG A 221 16.24 -16.73 2.10
N ASP A 222 15.80 -16.34 3.29
CA ASP A 222 14.49 -16.68 3.84
C ASP A 222 13.37 -16.13 2.95
N LEU A 223 13.48 -14.88 2.51
CA LEU A 223 12.51 -14.27 1.58
C LEU A 223 12.50 -14.96 0.21
N SER A 224 13.67 -15.26 -0.35
CA SER A 224 13.80 -16.01 -1.61
C SER A 224 13.21 -17.43 -1.51
N CYS A 225 13.50 -18.14 -0.41
CA CYS A 225 12.93 -19.46 -0.17
C CYS A 225 11.42 -19.40 0.02
N CYS A 226 10.92 -18.42 0.78
CA CYS A 226 9.50 -18.19 0.99
C CYS A 226 8.75 -18.02 -0.34
N ALA A 227 9.23 -17.11 -1.21
CA ALA A 227 8.62 -16.88 -2.53
C ALA A 227 8.54 -18.17 -3.37
N ARG A 228 9.64 -18.94 -3.37
CA ARG A 228 9.71 -20.21 -4.11
C ARG A 228 8.80 -21.28 -3.53
N ASP A 229 8.90 -21.52 -2.22
CA ASP A 229 8.24 -22.64 -1.57
C ASP A 229 6.71 -22.42 -1.55
N LEU A 230 6.27 -21.16 -1.51
CA LEU A 230 4.86 -20.78 -1.67
C LEU A 230 4.43 -20.64 -3.13
N GLY A 231 5.35 -20.57 -4.09
CA GLY A 231 5.04 -20.28 -5.49
C GLY A 231 4.25 -18.98 -5.62
N MET A 232 4.74 -17.90 -5.02
CA MET A 232 4.08 -16.59 -4.92
C MET A 232 5.10 -15.46 -5.15
N TYR A 233 4.70 -14.40 -5.85
CA TYR A 233 5.54 -13.21 -5.98
C TYR A 233 5.59 -12.45 -4.65
N LEU A 234 6.77 -11.99 -4.24
CA LEU A 234 6.93 -11.14 -3.07
C LEU A 234 7.54 -9.80 -3.50
N VAL A 235 6.90 -8.69 -3.11
CA VAL A 235 7.39 -7.32 -3.30
C VAL A 235 7.78 -6.77 -1.94
N VAL A 236 9.08 -6.64 -1.69
CA VAL A 236 9.64 -6.36 -0.36
C VAL A 236 10.50 -5.12 -0.41
N ASP A 237 10.26 -4.19 0.51
CA ASP A 237 11.16 -3.06 0.76
C ASP A 237 12.26 -3.45 1.76
N LEU A 238 13.49 -3.00 1.49
CA LEU A 238 14.66 -3.21 2.34
C LEU A 238 15.71 -2.12 2.15
N ILE A 239 16.67 -2.07 3.07
CA ILE A 239 17.85 -1.21 2.94
C ILE A 239 18.92 -1.96 2.13
N GLU A 240 19.18 -1.52 0.90
CA GLU A 240 20.24 -2.05 0.05
C GLU A 240 21.58 -1.42 0.39
N GLN A 241 22.63 -2.24 0.41
CA GLN A 241 24.03 -1.83 0.43
C GLN A 241 24.69 -2.19 -0.91
N GLU A 242 25.36 -1.22 -1.54
CA GLU A 242 26.11 -1.41 -2.79
C GLU A 242 27.56 -0.95 -2.61
N PRO A 243 28.58 -1.77 -2.92
CA PRO A 243 29.97 -1.34 -2.87
C PRO A 243 30.27 -0.19 -3.85
N ASN A 244 30.96 0.85 -3.39
CA ASN A 244 31.41 1.95 -4.25
C ASN A 244 32.43 1.42 -5.27
N THR A 245 32.18 1.65 -6.55
CA THR A 245 33.12 1.31 -7.62
C THR A 245 34.26 2.32 -7.70
N ASP A 246 35.05 2.44 -6.63
CA ASP A 246 36.29 3.23 -6.64
C ASP A 246 37.43 2.43 -5.98
N VAL A 247 37.80 1.35 -6.65
CA VAL A 247 39.09 0.69 -6.44
C VAL A 247 39.86 0.78 -7.75
N THR A 248 40.36 1.97 -8.07
CA THR A 248 41.56 2.02 -8.90
C THR A 248 42.68 1.34 -8.11
N THR A 249 42.97 0.12 -8.51
CA THR A 249 44.24 -0.55 -8.31
C THR A 249 45.39 0.45 -8.47
N GLN A 250 46.00 0.88 -7.37
CA GLN A 250 47.39 1.33 -7.42
C GLN A 250 48.26 0.15 -6.99
N PRO A 251 49.18 -0.32 -7.85
CA PRO A 251 50.12 -1.34 -7.46
C PRO A 251 51.10 -0.76 -6.44
N ASP A 252 51.44 -1.58 -5.44
CA ASP A 252 52.54 -1.32 -4.52
C ASP A 252 53.81 -0.91 -5.30
N THR A 253 54.23 0.33 -5.15
CA THR A 253 55.62 0.69 -5.42
C THR A 253 56.18 1.53 -4.28
N HIS A 254 56.91 0.83 -3.41
CA HIS A 254 58.10 1.40 -2.79
C HIS A 254 59.01 1.99 -3.88
N ASN A 255 59.26 3.30 -3.85
CA ASN A 255 60.62 3.88 -3.88
C ASN A 255 60.62 5.42 -3.87
N ASN A 256 61.64 5.93 -3.17
CA ASN A 256 62.13 7.31 -3.17
C ASN A 256 62.29 7.90 -4.58
N ASP A 257 62.01 9.20 -4.78
CA ASP A 257 63.04 10.24 -4.93
C ASP A 257 62.40 11.61 -5.25
N SER A 258 63.15 12.64 -4.86
CA SER A 258 62.99 14.08 -4.98
C SER A 258 63.12 14.55 -6.44
N GLY A 259 62.32 15.52 -6.90
CA GLY A 259 62.68 16.27 -8.12
C GLY A 259 61.59 17.02 -8.90
N VAL A 260 61.48 18.33 -8.64
CA VAL A 260 61.37 19.45 -9.61
C VAL A 260 60.74 19.19 -11.00
N GLY A 261 59.51 19.70 -11.17
CA GLY A 261 59.08 20.64 -12.23
C GLY A 261 59.05 20.23 -13.71
N ARG A 262 57.87 20.35 -14.36
CA ARG A 262 57.63 21.21 -15.55
C ARG A 262 56.17 21.21 -16.04
N ARG A 263 55.75 22.39 -16.51
CA ARG A 263 54.47 22.77 -17.11
C ARG A 263 54.25 22.18 -18.52
N GLY A 264 52.98 22.05 -18.90
CA GLY A 264 52.54 22.13 -20.31
C GLY A 264 51.15 21.52 -20.56
N ARG A 265 50.08 22.32 -20.39
CA ARG A 265 49.14 22.77 -21.45
C ARG A 265 48.26 21.68 -22.09
N ASN A 266 46.94 21.86 -21.94
CA ASN A 266 46.09 22.02 -23.12
C ASN A 266 44.96 23.02 -22.88
N GLN A 267 44.80 23.90 -23.86
CA GLN A 267 43.78 24.94 -23.97
C GLN A 267 42.62 24.38 -24.80
N ASN A 268 41.39 24.74 -24.46
CA ASN A 268 40.47 25.34 -25.42
C ASN A 268 39.36 26.11 -24.70
N SER A 269 39.51 27.43 -24.77
CA SER A 269 38.46 28.44 -24.65
C SER A 269 37.57 28.40 -25.90
N LEU A 270 36.32 28.85 -25.96
CA LEU A 270 35.85 30.24 -25.78
C LEU A 270 34.36 30.22 -26.20
N PHE A 271 33.46 30.75 -25.38
CA PHE A 271 32.40 31.68 -25.81
C PHE A 271 31.97 32.48 -24.58
N GLN A 272 32.49 33.70 -24.47
CA GLN A 272 32.01 34.72 -23.54
C GLN A 272 31.53 35.91 -24.37
N HIS A 273 30.25 36.26 -24.22
CA HIS A 273 29.78 37.62 -24.44
C HIS A 273 29.64 38.34 -23.10
N LYS A 274 29.97 39.63 -23.15
CA LYS A 274 30.38 40.52 -22.07
C LYS A 274 29.21 41.41 -21.65
N ILE A 275 28.91 41.53 -20.36
CA ILE A 275 28.16 42.65 -19.76
C ILE A 275 29.10 43.37 -18.77
N PRO A 276 29.14 44.72 -18.72
CA PRO A 276 30.09 45.46 -17.89
C PRO A 276 29.68 45.48 -16.42
N GLY A 277 30.69 45.43 -15.55
CA GLY A 277 30.51 45.31 -14.11
C GLY A 277 29.99 46.56 -13.42
N GLU A 278 29.23 46.32 -12.36
CA GLU A 278 29.60 46.70 -11.00
C GLU A 278 28.76 45.85 -10.02
N GLN A 279 29.42 45.37 -8.95
CA GLN A 279 28.87 44.62 -7.80
C GLN A 279 28.51 43.13 -8.02
N LEU A 280 29.53 42.26 -8.01
CA LEU A 280 29.39 40.88 -7.57
C LEU A 280 30.49 40.54 -6.56
N SER A 281 30.14 40.56 -5.28
CA SER A 281 30.90 39.95 -4.19
C SER A 281 29.90 39.27 -3.26
N SER A 282 29.23 38.22 -3.75
CA SER A 282 28.33 37.38 -2.93
C SER A 282 27.93 36.03 -3.56
N LEU A 283 28.54 35.60 -4.67
CA LEU A 283 28.09 34.40 -5.43
C LEU A 283 29.15 33.28 -5.56
N GLU A 284 30.16 33.23 -4.68
CA GLU A 284 31.13 32.12 -4.64
C GLU A 284 30.92 31.15 -3.46
N ASN A 285 29.96 31.37 -2.56
CA ASN A 285 29.73 30.49 -1.39
C ASN A 285 28.68 29.37 -1.60
N GLY A 286 28.16 29.20 -2.82
CA GLY A 286 27.09 28.22 -3.12
C GLY A 286 27.58 26.89 -3.68
N LYS A 287 28.68 26.87 -4.44
CA LYS A 287 29.21 25.64 -5.05
C LYS A 287 30.03 24.79 -4.08
N ASP A 288 30.79 25.43 -3.20
CA ASP A 288 31.58 24.76 -2.16
C ASP A 288 30.74 24.15 -1.01
N LYS A 289 29.42 24.42 -0.96
CA LYS A 289 28.50 23.76 -0.01
C LYS A 289 27.90 22.48 -0.58
N ALA A 290 27.56 22.46 -1.87
CA ALA A 290 27.04 21.28 -2.54
C ALA A 290 28.12 20.18 -2.72
N GLU A 291 29.36 20.56 -3.03
CA GLU A 291 30.50 19.62 -3.09
C GLU A 291 30.95 19.12 -1.71
N LYS A 292 30.58 19.83 -0.64
CA LYS A 292 30.91 19.45 0.75
C LYS A 292 29.83 18.58 1.39
N GLN A 293 28.59 18.67 0.94
CA GLN A 293 27.49 17.78 1.34
C GLN A 293 27.57 16.39 0.70
N LEU A 294 28.23 16.26 -0.46
CA LEU A 294 28.47 14.97 -1.09
C LEU A 294 29.59 14.15 -0.41
N ASN A 295 30.39 14.76 0.47
CA ASN A 295 31.58 14.16 1.05
C ASN A 295 31.45 13.71 2.52
N GLU A 296 30.23 13.67 3.08
CA GLU A 296 29.98 13.16 4.44
C GLU A 296 29.20 11.84 4.51
N CYS A 297 28.89 11.21 3.36
CA CYS A 297 28.25 9.88 3.31
C CYS A 297 29.19 8.71 2.94
N THR A 298 30.51 8.89 3.02
CA THR A 298 31.49 7.79 2.84
C THR A 298 32.05 7.33 4.18
N VAL A 299 31.20 6.83 5.08
CA VAL A 299 31.70 6.17 6.31
C VAL A 299 32.20 4.74 6.02
N SER A 300 31.92 4.20 4.85
CA SER A 300 32.47 2.93 4.36
C SER A 300 32.36 2.95 2.84
N GLY A 301 33.19 2.26 2.08
CA GLY A 301 33.14 2.24 0.61
C GLY A 301 31.87 1.59 0.02
N TYR A 302 30.70 2.06 0.44
CA TYR A 302 29.36 1.62 0.07
C TYR A 302 28.41 2.82 -0.06
N SER A 303 27.44 2.68 -0.95
CA SER A 303 26.23 3.50 -1.05
C SER A 303 25.06 2.70 -0.48
N PHE A 304 24.11 3.40 0.14
CA PHE A 304 22.91 2.80 0.72
C PHE A 304 21.67 3.33 0.03
N TYR A 305 20.68 2.47 -0.18
CA TYR A 305 19.45 2.82 -0.88
C TYR A 305 18.23 2.21 -0.19
N ASN A 306 17.16 3.00 -0.07
CA ASN A 306 15.82 2.48 0.19
C ASN A 306 15.35 1.78 -1.10
N THR A 307 15.05 0.48 -1.02
CA THR A 307 14.96 -0.39 -2.20
C THR A 307 13.82 -1.38 -2.12
N GLN A 308 12.95 -1.36 -3.11
CA GLN A 308 11.89 -2.34 -3.33
C GLN A 308 12.38 -3.43 -4.30
N VAL A 309 12.31 -4.68 -3.85
CA VAL A 309 12.82 -5.88 -4.54
C VAL A 309 11.67 -6.83 -4.82
N VAL A 310 11.66 -7.41 -6.03
CA VAL A 310 10.65 -8.41 -6.42
C VAL A 310 11.27 -9.78 -6.57
N PHE A 311 10.78 -10.73 -5.78
CA PHE A 311 11.04 -12.15 -5.94
C PHE A 311 9.93 -12.77 -6.78
N ASP A 312 10.29 -13.56 -7.80
CA ASP A 312 9.32 -14.35 -8.56
C ASP A 312 8.92 -15.65 -7.83
N ARG A 313 7.98 -16.40 -8.41
CA ARG A 313 7.51 -17.69 -7.86
C ARG A 313 8.57 -18.77 -7.78
N SER A 314 9.76 -18.57 -8.37
CA SER A 314 10.91 -19.47 -8.26
C SER A 314 11.90 -19.02 -7.18
N GLY A 315 11.70 -17.85 -6.59
CA GLY A 315 12.56 -17.22 -5.58
C GLY A 315 13.68 -16.36 -6.17
N VAL A 316 13.68 -16.11 -7.49
CA VAL A 316 14.68 -15.28 -8.17
C VAL A 316 14.32 -13.81 -8.04
N VAL A 317 15.33 -12.95 -7.84
CA VAL A 317 15.14 -11.49 -7.89
C VAL A 317 14.99 -11.06 -9.36
N ILE A 318 13.83 -10.54 -9.72
CA ILE A 318 13.48 -10.14 -11.10
C ILE A 318 13.31 -8.63 -11.27
N SER A 319 13.21 -7.88 -10.18
CA SER A 319 13.19 -6.41 -10.19
C SER A 319 13.83 -5.85 -8.93
N ARG A 320 14.44 -4.69 -9.07
CA ARG A 320 15.14 -3.94 -8.02
C ARG A 320 15.00 -2.45 -8.32
N TYR A 321 14.12 -1.79 -7.58
CA TYR A 321 13.87 -0.37 -7.70
C TYR A 321 14.35 0.37 -6.45
N ARG A 322 15.21 1.37 -6.64
CA ARG A 322 15.72 2.24 -5.57
C ARG A 322 14.89 3.51 -5.52
N LYS A 323 14.41 3.91 -4.33
CA LYS A 323 13.57 5.07 -4.11
C LYS A 323 14.22 6.33 -4.68
N LYS A 324 13.48 7.06 -5.51
CA LYS A 324 14.00 8.25 -6.20
C LYS A 324 13.75 9.51 -5.39
N HIS A 325 12.55 9.65 -4.82
CA HIS A 325 12.14 10.83 -4.08
C HIS A 325 12.23 10.56 -2.58
N LEU A 326 13.42 10.77 -2.02
CA LEU A 326 13.70 10.56 -0.62
C LEU A 326 12.92 11.55 0.27
N PHE A 327 12.35 11.09 1.38
CA PHE A 327 11.60 11.90 2.35
C PHE A 327 12.28 11.91 3.73
N LEU A 328 13.10 12.93 4.00
CA LEU A 328 13.90 13.12 5.22
C LEU A 328 14.77 11.90 5.54
N GLU A 329 15.47 11.42 4.51
CA GLU A 329 16.19 10.14 4.46
C GLU A 329 17.69 10.37 4.17
N PRO A 330 18.42 11.08 5.04
CA PRO A 330 19.78 11.54 4.76
C PRO A 330 20.81 10.40 4.64
N GLU A 331 20.48 9.20 5.11
CA GLU A 331 21.33 8.00 5.05
C GLU A 331 21.33 7.36 3.65
N PHE A 332 20.33 7.68 2.82
CA PHE A 332 20.12 7.04 1.53
C PHE A 332 20.58 7.91 0.37
N THR A 333 21.10 7.23 -0.66
CA THR A 333 21.35 7.81 -1.97
C THR A 333 20.07 7.68 -2.81
N PRO A 334 19.65 8.71 -3.56
CA PRO A 334 18.52 8.59 -4.48
C PRO A 334 18.78 7.53 -5.57
N GLY A 335 17.72 6.85 -5.99
CA GLY A 335 17.74 5.94 -7.12
C GLY A 335 18.08 6.61 -8.46
N THR A 336 18.31 5.79 -9.49
CA THR A 336 18.64 6.26 -10.84
C THR A 336 17.45 6.92 -11.54
N ASP A 337 17.72 7.72 -12.56
CA ASP A 337 16.67 8.32 -13.41
C ASP A 337 15.99 7.34 -14.39
N ASP A 338 16.46 6.10 -14.46
CA ASP A 338 15.91 5.08 -15.35
C ASP A 338 14.63 4.45 -14.76
N ASP A 339 13.47 4.85 -15.27
CA ASP A 339 12.17 4.33 -14.82
C ASP A 339 11.91 2.87 -15.23
N ASP A 340 12.67 2.31 -16.19
CA ASP A 340 12.49 0.92 -16.62
C ASP A 340 12.89 -0.08 -15.52
N VAL A 341 13.77 0.31 -14.60
CA VAL A 341 14.19 -0.54 -13.47
C VAL A 341 13.04 -0.80 -12.49
N ALA A 342 11.97 -0.01 -12.55
CA ALA A 342 10.77 -0.18 -11.75
C ALA A 342 9.77 -1.17 -12.36
N ILE A 343 10.01 -1.71 -13.55
CA ILE A 343 9.02 -2.53 -14.27
C ILE A 343 9.36 -4.01 -14.19
N PHE A 344 8.34 -4.84 -13.97
CA PHE A 344 8.45 -6.29 -14.13
C PHE A 344 7.17 -6.88 -14.69
N THR A 345 7.26 -8.06 -15.30
CA THR A 345 6.10 -8.80 -15.83
C THR A 345 6.04 -10.17 -15.21
N THR A 346 4.85 -10.55 -14.74
CA THR A 346 4.61 -11.83 -14.09
C THR A 346 4.40 -12.96 -15.11
N ASP A 347 4.51 -14.21 -14.65
CA ASP A 347 4.22 -15.41 -15.44
C ASP A 347 2.75 -15.54 -15.83
N PHE A 348 1.85 -14.86 -15.10
CA PHE A 348 0.44 -14.72 -15.40
C PHE A 348 0.12 -13.51 -16.32
N GLY A 349 1.13 -12.87 -16.90
CA GLY A 349 0.96 -11.91 -17.99
C GLY A 349 0.48 -10.52 -17.57
N VAL A 350 0.75 -10.10 -16.33
CA VAL A 350 0.50 -8.75 -15.84
C VAL A 350 1.82 -8.02 -15.68
N THR A 351 1.89 -6.80 -16.20
CA THR A 351 3.05 -5.92 -16.04
C THR A 351 2.77 -4.93 -14.93
N PHE A 352 3.69 -4.87 -13.97
CA PHE A 352 3.64 -3.95 -12.84
C PHE A 352 4.72 -2.86 -12.98
N THR A 353 4.44 -1.68 -12.43
CA THR A 353 5.46 -0.70 -12.06
C THR A 353 5.55 -0.61 -10.54
N LEU A 354 6.78 -0.45 -10.06
CA LEU A 354 7.13 -0.22 -8.67
C LEU A 354 7.16 1.29 -8.38
N GLN A 355 6.87 1.67 -7.15
CA GLN A 355 7.12 3.00 -6.59
C GLN A 355 7.17 2.91 -5.07
N ILE A 356 7.90 3.80 -4.40
CA ILE A 356 8.05 3.75 -2.94
C ILE A 356 7.59 5.07 -2.34
N CYS A 357 6.58 5.00 -1.46
CA CYS A 357 6.15 6.09 -0.60
C CYS A 357 6.00 7.43 -1.34
N PHE A 358 6.88 8.39 -1.04
CA PHE A 358 6.84 9.75 -1.55
C PHE A 358 6.93 9.86 -3.08
N ASP A 359 7.40 8.82 -3.78
CA ASP A 359 7.38 8.75 -5.24
C ASP A 359 5.98 8.99 -5.84
N ILE A 360 4.89 8.64 -5.13
CA ILE A 360 3.51 8.87 -5.61
C ILE A 360 3.21 10.35 -5.89
N MET A 361 3.96 11.26 -5.24
CA MET A 361 3.80 12.72 -5.39
C MET A 361 4.55 13.29 -6.59
N TYR A 362 5.28 12.47 -7.34
CA TYR A 362 6.14 12.86 -8.46
C TYR A 362 5.74 12.13 -9.76
N GLU A 363 6.27 12.61 -10.89
CA GLU A 363 5.99 12.03 -12.20
C GLU A 363 6.68 10.67 -12.38
N SER A 364 7.88 10.51 -11.84
CA SER A 364 8.72 9.32 -11.98
C SER A 364 8.74 8.51 -10.68
N PRO A 365 8.80 7.17 -10.73
CA PRO A 365 8.69 6.33 -11.92
C PRO A 365 7.23 5.95 -12.25
N GLY A 366 6.35 5.91 -11.25
CA GLY A 366 5.04 5.27 -11.34
C GLY A 366 4.14 5.90 -12.40
N LEU A 367 3.87 7.20 -12.29
CA LEU A 367 3.03 7.91 -13.26
C LEU A 367 3.62 7.83 -14.67
N ARG A 368 4.93 8.04 -14.83
CA ARG A 368 5.58 7.97 -16.15
C ARG A 368 5.48 6.58 -16.77
N ASN A 369 5.59 5.51 -16.00
CA ASN A 369 5.40 4.15 -16.50
C ASN A 369 3.94 3.87 -16.87
N VAL A 370 2.97 4.38 -16.10
CA VAL A 370 1.55 4.32 -16.45
C VAL A 370 1.30 5.03 -17.78
N MET A 371 1.78 6.27 -17.94
CA MET A 371 1.51 7.11 -19.11
C MET A 371 2.29 6.71 -20.35
N ALA A 372 3.60 6.47 -20.23
CA ALA A 372 4.48 6.22 -21.37
C ALA A 372 4.47 4.76 -21.84
N ARG A 373 4.21 3.81 -20.93
CA ARG A 373 4.30 2.36 -21.20
C ARG A 373 2.96 1.64 -21.08
N GLY A 374 1.90 2.34 -20.63
CA GLY A 374 0.56 1.78 -20.52
C GLY A 374 0.43 0.74 -19.41
N VAL A 375 1.30 0.79 -18.40
CA VAL A 375 1.22 -0.08 -17.22
C VAL A 375 -0.04 0.25 -16.43
N ARG A 376 -0.77 -0.78 -15.99
CA ARG A 376 -2.07 -0.63 -15.30
C ARG A 376 -2.09 -1.18 -13.88
N ASP A 377 -1.02 -1.82 -13.44
CA ASP A 377 -0.91 -2.38 -12.11
C ASP A 377 0.35 -1.83 -11.43
N VAL A 378 0.19 -1.34 -10.21
CA VAL A 378 1.25 -0.67 -9.45
C VAL A 378 1.40 -1.33 -8.09
N ALA A 379 2.63 -1.65 -7.69
CA ALA A 379 2.92 -2.15 -6.35
C ALA A 379 3.74 -1.12 -5.58
N MET A 380 3.28 -0.79 -4.37
CA MET A 380 3.81 0.31 -3.58
C MET A 380 4.02 -0.10 -2.12
N SER A 381 5.27 0.02 -1.69
CA SER A 381 5.68 -0.09 -0.29
C SER A 381 5.73 1.33 0.27
N THR A 382 5.14 1.55 1.46
CA THR A 382 5.10 2.90 2.03
C THR A 382 5.13 2.90 3.56
N ALA A 383 5.68 3.97 4.13
CA ALA A 383 5.55 4.35 5.53
C ALA A 383 4.97 5.77 5.57
N TRP A 384 3.74 5.90 5.03
CA TRP A 384 3.11 7.18 4.74
C TRP A 384 2.66 7.88 6.01
N ILE A 385 2.97 9.17 6.17
CA ILE A 385 2.48 9.98 7.28
C ILE A 385 1.28 10.80 6.80
N ASP A 386 0.16 10.64 7.48
CA ASP A 386 -1.07 11.32 7.07
C ASP A 386 -1.03 12.84 7.26
N GLU A 387 -1.44 13.54 6.20
CA GLU A 387 -1.68 14.98 6.22
C GLU A 387 -3.13 15.30 5.83
N LEU A 388 -3.84 15.95 6.74
CA LEU A 388 -5.21 16.43 6.51
C LEU A 388 -5.22 17.77 5.78
N PRO A 389 -6.24 18.05 4.93
CA PRO A 389 -7.36 17.16 4.60
C PRO A 389 -7.16 16.27 3.37
N PHE A 390 -6.09 16.41 2.58
CA PHE A 390 -6.04 15.86 1.22
C PHE A 390 -5.11 14.66 1.04
N LEU A 391 -4.20 14.42 1.98
CA LEU A 391 -3.08 13.49 1.83
C LEU A 391 -3.06 12.47 2.97
N THR A 392 -4.24 12.02 3.41
CA THR A 392 -4.31 10.78 4.19
C THR A 392 -4.14 9.59 3.24
N ALA A 393 -3.53 8.51 3.72
CA ALA A 393 -3.22 7.32 2.94
C ALA A 393 -4.42 6.81 2.11
N PRO A 394 -5.61 6.57 2.68
CA PRO A 394 -6.76 6.13 1.88
C PRO A 394 -7.12 7.11 0.76
N GLN A 395 -7.07 8.42 1.01
CA GLN A 395 -7.47 9.44 0.03
C GLN A 395 -6.51 9.52 -1.14
N ILE A 396 -5.20 9.63 -0.87
CA ILE A 396 -4.22 9.79 -1.93
C ILE A 396 -4.07 8.49 -2.74
N PHE A 397 -4.09 7.32 -2.09
CA PHE A 397 -3.97 6.04 -2.79
C PHE A 397 -5.20 5.74 -3.65
N SER A 398 -6.41 5.91 -3.10
CA SER A 398 -7.64 5.76 -3.87
C SER A 398 -7.74 6.78 -4.99
N GLY A 399 -7.49 8.06 -4.72
CA GLY A 399 -7.58 9.11 -5.72
C GLY A 399 -6.57 8.96 -6.85
N TRP A 400 -5.34 8.51 -6.55
CA TRP A 400 -4.33 8.24 -7.57
C TRP A 400 -4.73 7.04 -8.45
N SER A 401 -5.22 5.96 -7.84
CA SER A 401 -5.74 4.78 -8.53
C SER A 401 -6.92 5.11 -9.46
N SER A 402 -7.93 5.82 -8.95
CA SER A 402 -9.11 6.19 -9.72
C SER A 402 -8.81 7.25 -10.77
N GLY A 403 -7.99 8.26 -10.45
CA GLY A 403 -7.65 9.34 -11.37
C GLY A 403 -6.81 8.90 -12.57
N LEU A 404 -5.97 7.88 -12.39
CA LEU A 404 -5.15 7.31 -13.48
C LEU A 404 -5.71 6.03 -14.08
N GLU A 405 -6.84 5.53 -13.57
CA GLU A 405 -7.46 4.31 -14.07
C GLU A 405 -6.49 3.10 -13.96
N VAL A 406 -5.87 2.90 -12.79
CA VAL A 406 -4.91 1.82 -12.52
C VAL A 406 -5.22 1.07 -11.24
N ASN A 407 -4.87 -0.22 -11.17
CA ASN A 407 -4.83 -0.96 -9.92
C ASN A 407 -3.60 -0.56 -9.12
N LEU A 408 -3.78 -0.33 -7.81
CA LEU A 408 -2.71 0.08 -6.91
C LEU A 408 -2.72 -0.81 -5.65
N LEU A 409 -1.66 -1.58 -5.48
CA LEU A 409 -1.42 -2.44 -4.32
C LEU A 409 -0.51 -1.69 -3.34
N VAL A 410 -1.05 -1.25 -2.20
CA VAL A 410 -0.31 -0.47 -1.20
C VAL A 410 -0.22 -1.24 0.11
N ALA A 411 1.00 -1.46 0.56
CA ALA A 411 1.32 -1.96 1.89
C ALA A 411 1.95 -0.82 2.70
N ASN A 412 1.27 -0.41 3.77
CA ASN A 412 1.72 0.69 4.64
C ASN A 412 2.25 0.18 5.98
N TYR A 413 3.15 0.95 6.57
CA TYR A 413 3.56 0.79 7.96
C TYR A 413 2.35 1.02 8.89
N HIS A 414 2.28 0.30 9.99
CA HIS A 414 1.29 0.49 11.05
C HIS A 414 1.97 1.05 12.31
N ASP A 415 1.86 2.35 12.49
CA ASP A 415 2.20 3.11 13.69
C ASP A 415 1.24 4.32 13.81
N PRO A 416 0.08 4.12 14.44
CA PRO A 416 -0.90 5.17 14.66
C PRO A 416 -0.37 6.36 15.46
N THR A 417 0.65 6.16 16.31
CA THR A 417 1.23 7.24 17.13
C THR A 417 1.94 8.29 16.29
N THR A 418 2.35 7.92 15.08
CA THR A 418 2.99 8.79 14.10
C THR A 418 2.17 8.95 12.83
N SER A 419 0.89 8.57 12.88
CA SER A 419 -0.09 8.60 11.78
C SER A 419 0.40 7.89 10.53
N LYS A 420 1.01 6.72 10.71
CA LYS A 420 1.33 5.79 9.64
C LYS A 420 0.38 4.60 9.71
N LEU A 421 -0.62 4.58 8.85
CA LEU A 421 -1.54 3.46 8.67
C LEU A 421 -2.35 3.73 7.39
N GLY A 422 -3.09 2.74 6.92
CA GLY A 422 -3.83 2.84 5.68
C GLY A 422 -3.16 2.06 4.56
N SER A 423 -3.56 0.81 4.39
CA SER A 423 -3.12 -0.10 3.32
C SER A 423 -4.30 -0.52 2.48
N GLY A 424 -4.08 -0.91 1.22
CA GLY A 424 -5.20 -1.33 0.39
C GLY A 424 -4.85 -1.82 -1.00
N ILE A 425 -5.86 -2.39 -1.63
CA ILE A 425 -5.91 -2.89 -3.00
C ILE A 425 -6.95 -2.02 -3.73
N PHE A 426 -6.51 -0.89 -4.27
CA PHE A 426 -7.34 0.12 -4.92
C PHE A 426 -7.51 -0.20 -6.41
N ARG A 427 -8.72 0.04 -6.94
CA ARG A 427 -9.12 -0.41 -8.27
C ARG A 427 -9.49 0.77 -9.15
N GLY A 428 -8.72 1.02 -10.20
CA GLY A 428 -8.95 2.18 -11.07
C GLY A 428 -10.24 2.07 -11.91
N VAL A 429 -10.40 0.99 -12.68
CA VAL A 429 -11.50 0.82 -13.68
C VAL A 429 -12.30 -0.47 -13.47
N SER A 430 -12.10 -1.17 -12.36
CA SER A 430 -12.82 -2.41 -12.12
C SER A 430 -14.20 -2.11 -11.53
N SER A 431 -15.20 -2.94 -11.82
CA SER A 431 -16.49 -2.91 -11.11
C SER A 431 -16.38 -3.38 -9.65
N GLN A 432 -15.18 -3.74 -9.19
CA GLN A 432 -14.89 -4.17 -7.83
C GLN A 432 -14.46 -2.94 -7.01
N ALA A 433 -15.04 -2.82 -5.81
CA ALA A 433 -14.65 -1.79 -4.86
C ALA A 433 -13.22 -2.00 -4.36
N ALA A 434 -12.56 -0.92 -3.97
CA ALA A 434 -11.31 -0.99 -3.23
C ALA A 434 -11.46 -1.82 -1.94
N VAL A 435 -10.43 -2.60 -1.61
CA VAL A 435 -10.30 -3.32 -0.33
C VAL A 435 -9.18 -2.66 0.44
N TYR A 436 -9.49 -2.00 1.56
CA TYR A 436 -8.50 -1.25 2.33
C TYR A 436 -8.76 -1.37 3.83
N THR A 437 -7.74 -1.05 4.63
CA THR A 437 -7.82 -0.89 6.08
C THR A 437 -7.44 0.54 6.45
N TYR A 438 -8.02 1.04 7.52
CA TYR A 438 -7.63 2.29 8.17
C TYR A 438 -8.19 2.26 9.60
N ASP A 439 -7.58 1.43 10.44
CA ASP A 439 -8.00 1.24 11.82
C ASP A 439 -6.81 1.41 12.75
N HIS A 440 -6.78 2.51 13.51
CA HIS A 440 -5.75 2.80 14.51
C HIS A 440 -5.62 1.77 15.65
N HIS A 441 -6.57 0.85 15.80
CA HIS A 441 -6.46 -0.26 16.76
C HIS A 441 -6.21 -1.61 16.07
N GLY A 442 -6.10 -1.63 14.74
CA GLY A 442 -6.04 -2.85 13.95
C GLY A 442 -4.70 -3.60 14.06
N GLY A 443 -3.61 -2.91 14.35
CA GLY A 443 -2.27 -3.49 14.32
C GLY A 443 -1.91 -4.02 12.93
N THR A 444 -1.13 -5.10 12.91
CA THR A 444 -0.82 -5.79 11.65
C THR A 444 -2.08 -6.39 11.02
N THR A 445 -2.37 -6.00 9.77
CA THR A 445 -3.56 -6.42 9.02
C THR A 445 -3.19 -6.93 7.63
N LEU A 446 -3.60 -8.17 7.31
CA LEU A 446 -3.46 -8.77 5.99
C LEU A 446 -4.75 -8.59 5.17
N LEU A 447 -4.64 -8.00 3.98
CA LEU A 447 -5.74 -7.88 3.03
C LEU A 447 -5.45 -8.77 1.82
N VAL A 448 -6.43 -9.59 1.41
CA VAL A 448 -6.33 -10.47 0.22
C VAL A 448 -7.58 -10.29 -0.62
N ALA A 449 -7.41 -10.03 -1.93
CA ALA A 449 -8.54 -9.85 -2.84
C ALA A 449 -8.20 -10.20 -4.30
N PRO A 450 -9.16 -10.71 -5.09
CA PRO A 450 -8.99 -10.91 -6.53
C PRO A 450 -8.95 -9.56 -7.26
N VAL A 451 -8.07 -9.41 -8.24
CA VAL A 451 -7.83 -8.22 -9.05
C VAL A 451 -7.99 -8.55 -10.53
N SER A 452 -8.87 -7.81 -11.20
CA SER A 452 -9.02 -7.88 -12.66
C SER A 452 -8.23 -6.73 -13.32
N THR A 453 -7.47 -7.05 -14.36
CA THR A 453 -6.68 -6.09 -15.14
C THR A 453 -6.63 -6.50 -16.62
N LEU A 454 -5.92 -5.72 -17.43
CA LEU A 454 -5.68 -6.01 -18.83
C LEU A 454 -4.33 -6.70 -19.00
N GLY A 455 -4.32 -7.90 -19.58
CA GLY A 455 -3.08 -8.65 -19.81
C GLY A 455 -2.16 -7.95 -20.82
N THR A 456 -0.86 -8.07 -20.63
CA THR A 456 0.15 -7.57 -21.57
C THR A 456 0.26 -8.53 -22.75
N ARG A 457 -0.10 -8.09 -23.97
CA ARG A 457 0.33 -8.80 -25.19
C ARG A 457 1.83 -8.54 -25.38
N LEU A 458 2.67 -9.53 -25.09
CA LEU A 458 4.08 -9.53 -25.46
C LEU A 458 4.20 -9.34 -26.98
N ARG A 459 4.54 -8.12 -27.44
CA ARG A 459 5.02 -7.93 -28.81
C ARG A 459 6.43 -8.51 -28.89
N VAL A 460 6.54 -9.76 -29.35
CA VAL A 460 7.81 -10.34 -29.78
C VAL A 460 8.27 -9.59 -31.03
N ASN A 461 8.99 -8.49 -30.86
CA ASN A 461 9.63 -7.81 -31.99
C ASN A 461 10.94 -8.53 -32.34
N GLN A 462 10.89 -9.31 -33.42
CA GLN A 462 12.06 -9.59 -34.24
C GLN A 462 12.72 -8.26 -34.68
N PRO A 463 14.05 -8.19 -34.81
CA PRO A 463 14.75 -6.94 -35.07
C PRO A 463 14.48 -6.48 -36.51
N SER A 464 13.86 -5.32 -36.68
CA SER A 464 13.75 -4.66 -37.98
C SER A 464 13.84 -3.14 -37.82
N THR A 465 15.05 -2.66 -38.09
CA THR A 465 15.39 -1.42 -38.81
C THR A 465 14.46 -0.21 -38.72
N THR A 466 15.03 0.84 -38.13
CA THR A 466 14.69 2.26 -38.23
C THR A 466 14.06 2.71 -39.55
N THR A 467 12.91 3.39 -39.44
CA THR A 467 12.58 4.55 -40.29
C THR A 467 11.69 5.53 -39.51
N ASN A 468 12.05 6.81 -39.62
CA ASN A 468 11.38 7.94 -38.98
C ASN A 468 9.97 8.22 -39.52
N SER A 469 9.18 8.83 -38.63
CA SER A 469 8.25 9.94 -38.84
C SER A 469 6.73 9.70 -38.78
N THR A 470 6.14 10.67 -38.06
CA THR A 470 4.84 11.34 -38.17
C THR A 470 3.75 11.00 -37.15
N HIS A 471 3.42 12.06 -36.41
CA HIS A 471 2.19 12.36 -35.68
C HIS A 471 0.96 11.57 -36.14
N TYR A 472 0.32 10.89 -35.19
CA TYR A 472 -1.07 10.47 -35.30
C TYR A 472 -1.88 11.18 -34.23
N THR A 473 -2.78 12.05 -34.67
CA THR A 473 -3.93 12.54 -33.92
C THR A 473 -4.89 11.38 -33.70
N ARG A 474 -5.29 11.13 -32.45
CA ARG A 474 -6.34 10.17 -32.12
C ARG A 474 -7.69 10.88 -32.12
N GLU A 475 -8.53 10.52 -33.09
CA GLU A 475 -9.92 10.96 -33.16
C GLU A 475 -10.76 10.39 -32.01
N SER A 476 -11.68 11.22 -31.55
CA SER A 476 -12.74 10.96 -30.58
C SER A 476 -13.67 9.83 -31.03
N SER A 477 -13.78 8.76 -30.24
CA SER A 477 -14.92 7.86 -30.30
C SER A 477 -16.05 8.39 -29.41
N SER A 478 -17.13 8.76 -30.08
CA SER A 478 -18.42 9.21 -29.56
C SER A 478 -18.99 8.35 -28.44
N GLY A 479 -19.65 9.03 -27.49
CA GLY A 479 -20.28 8.47 -26.31
C GLY A 479 -21.30 7.36 -26.57
N PHE A 480 -21.31 6.41 -25.63
CA PHE A 480 -22.36 5.43 -25.45
C PHE A 480 -23.19 5.86 -24.23
N SER A 481 -24.38 6.42 -24.47
CA SER A 481 -25.38 6.59 -23.41
C SER A 481 -26.06 5.25 -23.15
N ILE A 482 -25.87 4.69 -21.96
CA ILE A 482 -26.74 3.64 -21.42
C ILE A 482 -27.83 4.35 -20.61
N ALA A 483 -29.05 4.34 -21.13
CA ALA A 483 -30.23 4.74 -20.40
C ALA A 483 -30.56 3.65 -19.37
N ALA A 484 -30.39 3.95 -18.08
CA ALA A 484 -30.90 3.11 -17.00
C ALA A 484 -32.43 3.26 -16.94
N VAL A 485 -33.14 2.20 -17.34
CA VAL A 485 -34.57 2.04 -17.06
C VAL A 485 -34.69 1.40 -15.69
N GLY A 486 -35.24 2.15 -14.74
CA GLY A 486 -35.47 1.69 -13.38
C GLY A 486 -36.55 0.61 -13.30
N THR A 487 -36.26 -0.42 -12.51
CA THR A 487 -37.28 -1.21 -11.82
C THR A 487 -36.95 -1.18 -10.33
N THR A 488 -37.89 -0.61 -9.58
CA THR A 488 -37.88 -0.49 -8.12
C THR A 488 -38.09 -1.86 -7.48
N GLU A 489 -37.12 -2.35 -6.73
CA GLU A 489 -37.37 -3.28 -5.62
C GLU A 489 -36.66 -2.77 -4.37
N SER A 490 -37.46 -2.55 -3.33
CA SER A 490 -37.05 -2.10 -2.01
C SER A 490 -36.34 -3.23 -1.27
N PHE A 491 -35.06 -3.05 -0.94
CA PHE A 491 -34.35 -3.88 0.02
C PHE A 491 -34.09 -3.08 1.29
N SER A 492 -34.53 -3.65 2.40
CA SER A 492 -34.40 -3.14 3.76
C SER A 492 -32.98 -3.31 4.29
N ASP A 493 -32.52 -2.31 5.05
CA ASP A 493 -31.35 -2.35 5.94
C ASP A 493 -31.30 -3.65 6.75
N HIS A 494 -30.30 -4.48 6.45
CA HIS A 494 -29.53 -5.35 7.35
C HIS A 494 -28.85 -6.43 6.50
N ASP A 495 -27.60 -6.18 6.10
CA ASP A 495 -26.58 -7.23 5.90
C ASP A 495 -25.22 -6.57 5.62
N TYR A 496 -24.51 -6.21 6.70
CA TYR A 496 -23.05 -6.04 6.69
C TYR A 496 -22.52 -6.91 7.83
N ALA A 497 -22.06 -8.12 7.50
CA ALA A 497 -21.38 -8.97 8.46
C ALA A 497 -20.27 -9.82 7.80
N SER A 498 -19.12 -9.77 8.47
CA SER A 498 -18.01 -10.73 8.50
C SER A 498 -17.07 -10.83 7.29
N TYR A 499 -16.04 -9.97 7.30
CA TYR A 499 -14.69 -10.44 6.96
C TYR A 499 -14.01 -10.86 8.28
N GLN A 500 -13.46 -12.08 8.31
CA GLN A 500 -12.80 -12.64 9.50
C GLN A 500 -11.43 -11.98 9.69
N TYR A 501 -11.31 -11.15 10.72
CA TYR A 501 -10.04 -10.64 11.21
C TYR A 501 -9.38 -11.70 12.10
N LEU A 502 -8.14 -12.05 11.79
CA LEU A 502 -7.25 -12.78 12.69
C LEU A 502 -6.23 -11.78 13.25
N SER A 503 -6.55 -11.17 14.39
CA SER A 503 -5.59 -10.40 15.17
C SER A 503 -4.90 -11.33 16.18
N THR A 504 -3.58 -11.20 16.29
CA THR A 504 -2.80 -11.81 17.38
C THR A 504 -2.14 -10.70 18.18
N ASP A 505 -2.55 -10.57 19.44
CA ASP A 505 -1.98 -9.61 20.38
C ASP A 505 -0.51 -9.96 20.68
N LEU A 506 0.41 -9.11 20.22
CA LEU A 506 1.78 -9.05 20.73
C LEU A 506 2.00 -7.65 21.31
N GLN A 507 2.07 -7.58 22.63
CA GLN A 507 2.36 -6.35 23.36
C GLN A 507 3.79 -5.88 23.05
N SER A 508 3.93 -4.70 22.44
CA SER A 508 5.17 -3.93 22.43
C SER A 508 4.98 -2.58 23.11
N ASN A 509 5.76 -2.37 24.17
CA ASN A 509 5.94 -1.06 24.80
C ASN A 509 7.11 -0.32 24.14
N SER A 510 6.91 0.98 23.96
CA SER A 510 7.88 2.09 23.87
C SER A 510 8.68 2.31 22.57
N SER A 511 8.35 3.42 21.86
CA SER A 511 9.30 4.30 21.16
C SER A 511 8.75 5.71 20.81
N ASP A 512 7.88 6.29 21.65
CA ASP A 512 7.18 7.58 21.39
C ASP A 512 8.09 8.84 21.44
N ALA A 513 9.34 8.72 21.92
CA ALA A 513 10.22 9.87 22.12
C ALA A 513 11.11 10.23 20.91
N SER A 514 11.63 9.25 20.16
CA SER A 514 12.65 9.53 19.13
C SER A 514 12.06 10.19 17.88
N PHE A 515 10.84 9.84 17.49
CA PHE A 515 10.21 10.40 16.29
C PHE A 515 9.73 11.84 16.49
N LYS A 516 9.22 12.20 17.68
CA LYS A 516 8.88 13.59 18.02
C LYS A 516 10.14 14.48 18.04
N GLU A 517 11.27 13.96 18.52
CA GLU A 517 12.57 14.65 18.43
C GLU A 517 13.07 14.75 16.99
N PHE A 518 12.93 13.70 16.18
CA PHE A 518 13.27 13.69 14.76
C PHE A 518 12.44 14.72 13.98
N LEU A 519 11.11 14.65 14.05
CA LEU A 519 10.23 15.65 13.43
C LEU A 519 10.48 17.06 13.96
N GLY A 520 10.71 17.21 15.26
CA GLY A 520 11.08 18.46 15.89
C GLY A 520 12.41 19.02 15.38
N SER A 521 13.39 18.16 15.06
CA SER A 521 14.67 18.56 14.48
C SER A 521 14.53 19.14 13.06
N PHE A 522 13.50 18.70 12.33
CA PHE A 522 13.13 19.26 11.02
C PHE A 522 12.09 20.39 11.12
N GLY A 523 11.62 20.76 12.31
CA GLY A 523 10.61 21.83 12.49
C GLY A 523 9.17 21.42 12.14
N ILE A 524 8.88 20.12 12.03
CA ILE A 524 7.53 19.60 11.81
C ILE A 524 6.78 19.57 13.15
N SER A 525 5.70 20.34 13.27
CA SER A 525 4.84 20.36 14.46
C SER A 525 3.61 19.46 14.26
N LEU A 526 3.48 18.42 15.09
CA LEU A 526 2.27 17.61 15.17
C LEU A 526 1.19 18.38 15.94
N ILE A 527 -0.01 18.49 15.36
CA ILE A 527 -1.15 19.18 15.99
C ILE A 527 -2.05 18.15 16.65
N GLN A 528 -2.27 18.30 17.96
CA GLN A 528 -3.20 17.47 18.72
C GLN A 528 -4.66 17.87 18.45
N PRO A 529 -5.60 16.92 18.30
CA PRO A 529 -7.01 17.22 18.48
C PRO A 529 -7.25 17.62 19.94
N LYS A 530 -7.86 18.79 20.16
CA LYS A 530 -8.19 19.26 21.51
C LYS A 530 -9.43 18.52 22.01
N SER A 531 -9.28 17.60 22.97
CA SER A 531 -10.42 17.06 23.72
C SER A 531 -10.87 18.08 24.77
N ARG A 532 -12.11 18.53 24.71
CA ARG A 532 -12.73 19.38 25.73
C ARG A 532 -13.14 18.51 26.93
N VAL A 533 -12.25 18.33 27.90
CA VAL A 533 -12.57 17.59 29.14
C VAL A 533 -13.38 18.50 30.06
N SER A 534 -14.62 18.11 30.36
CA SER A 534 -15.41 18.68 31.45
C SER A 534 -14.82 18.26 32.80
N GLU A 535 -14.55 19.22 33.67
CA GLU A 535 -14.02 19.00 35.03
C GLU A 535 -14.90 18.04 35.84
N GLY A 536 -14.32 16.91 36.25
CA GLY A 536 -14.88 16.06 37.30
C GLY A 536 -15.02 14.58 36.99
N ALA A 537 -13.95 13.90 36.53
CA ALA A 537 -13.85 12.44 36.66
C ALA A 537 -12.38 12.04 36.81
N THR A 538 -12.04 11.42 37.94
CA THR A 538 -10.78 10.70 38.14
C THR A 538 -10.86 9.36 37.44
N GLU A 539 -10.27 9.25 36.26
CA GLU A 539 -9.89 7.97 35.66
C GLU A 539 -8.61 8.19 34.86
N GLN A 540 -7.57 7.42 35.19
CA GLN A 540 -6.37 7.27 34.37
C GLN A 540 -6.79 6.58 33.06
N THR A 541 -7.34 7.33 32.12
CA THR A 541 -7.40 6.92 30.73
C THR A 541 -5.97 7.04 30.18
N ARG A 542 -5.47 5.94 29.62
CA ARG A 542 -4.14 5.91 28.98
C ARG A 542 -4.13 6.93 27.84
N ASP A 543 -2.97 7.54 27.63
CA ASP A 543 -2.68 8.50 26.57
C ASP A 543 -2.67 7.85 25.15
N GLU A 544 -3.26 6.64 25.01
CA GLU A 544 -3.07 5.69 23.89
C GLU A 544 -4.00 5.92 22.68
N ASP A 545 -4.99 6.82 22.77
CA ASP A 545 -5.97 7.07 21.68
C ASP A 545 -5.68 8.35 20.85
N LYS A 546 -4.48 8.92 20.95
CA LYS A 546 -4.15 10.19 20.29
C LYS A 546 -3.54 9.99 18.89
N LEU A 547 -4.34 10.25 17.85
CA LEU A 547 -3.87 10.39 16.48
C LEU A 547 -3.26 11.77 16.24
N TYR A 548 -2.13 11.83 15.51
CA TYR A 548 -1.36 13.04 15.29
C TYR A 548 -1.23 13.39 13.80
N PHE A 549 -2.06 14.28 13.30
CA PHE A 549 -2.03 14.64 11.88
C PHE A 549 -1.07 15.79 11.60
N ILE A 550 -0.35 15.70 10.48
CA ILE A 550 0.14 16.90 9.79
C ILE A 550 -1.08 17.60 9.19
N ASN A 551 -1.07 18.92 9.16
CA ASN A 551 -2.20 19.68 8.64
C ASN A 551 -1.73 20.70 7.62
N GLU A 552 -2.36 20.67 6.45
CA GLU A 552 -2.13 21.64 5.39
C GLU A 552 -2.47 23.06 5.86
N ASN A 553 -1.71 24.04 5.38
CA ASN A 553 -1.97 25.45 5.66
C ASN A 553 -3.03 26.02 4.70
N LEU A 554 -4.29 25.80 5.06
CA LEU A 554 -5.44 26.27 4.28
C LEU A 554 -5.58 27.80 4.24
N GLU A 555 -4.84 28.58 5.04
CA GLU A 555 -4.86 30.06 4.93
C GLU A 555 -4.26 30.56 3.61
N ARG A 556 -3.42 29.74 2.95
CA ARG A 556 -2.86 30.05 1.62
C ARG A 556 -3.90 29.88 0.50
N TYR A 557 -5.05 29.28 0.79
CA TYR A 557 -6.09 28.96 -0.19
C TYR A 557 -7.09 30.11 -0.25
N ASN A 558 -7.55 30.43 -1.46
CA ASN A 558 -8.76 31.22 -1.57
C ASN A 558 -9.91 30.37 -1.01
N HIS A 559 -10.70 30.95 -0.11
CA HIS A 559 -11.80 30.25 0.54
C HIS A 559 -13.06 31.11 0.67
N ARG A 560 -14.21 30.45 0.68
CA ARG A 560 -15.53 31.06 0.95
C ARG A 560 -16.40 30.10 1.77
N LEU A 561 -17.05 30.64 2.78
CA LEU A 561 -18.08 29.93 3.54
C LEU A 561 -19.26 29.57 2.62
N LEU A 562 -19.76 28.35 2.76
CA LEU A 562 -20.98 27.89 2.13
C LEU A 562 -22.14 28.15 3.10
N GLU A 563 -23.01 29.07 2.73
CA GLU A 563 -24.11 29.54 3.58
C GLU A 563 -25.30 28.58 3.47
N GLY A 564 -25.99 28.39 4.60
CA GLY A 564 -27.29 27.74 4.62
C GLY A 564 -28.32 28.58 3.87
N SER A 565 -29.17 27.92 3.09
CA SER A 565 -30.17 28.55 2.22
C SER A 565 -31.47 27.76 2.27
N GLU A 566 -32.61 28.45 2.11
CA GLU A 566 -33.91 27.79 1.91
C GLU A 566 -34.05 27.23 0.48
N ARG A 567 -33.10 27.54 -0.41
CA ARG A 567 -33.09 26.99 -1.77
C ARG A 567 -32.83 25.49 -1.74
N GLU A 568 -33.53 24.76 -2.61
CA GLU A 568 -33.33 23.33 -2.81
C GLU A 568 -31.91 23.01 -3.29
N ARG A 569 -31.32 23.89 -4.11
CA ARG A 569 -29.91 23.87 -4.51
C ARG A 569 -29.35 25.28 -4.64
N ASP A 570 -28.13 25.47 -4.17
CA ASP A 570 -27.32 26.66 -4.38
C ASP A 570 -26.01 26.28 -5.07
N PHE A 571 -25.30 27.28 -5.57
CA PHE A 571 -23.98 27.08 -6.17
C PHE A 571 -23.01 28.19 -5.77
N LYS A 572 -21.74 27.83 -5.66
CA LYS A 572 -20.66 28.78 -5.37
C LYS A 572 -19.47 28.53 -6.27
N THR A 573 -18.97 29.61 -6.88
CA THR A 573 -17.74 29.59 -7.66
C THR A 573 -16.65 30.40 -6.97
N LEU A 574 -15.42 29.89 -7.00
CA LEU A 574 -14.24 30.49 -6.41
C LEU A 574 -13.01 30.18 -7.27
N CYS A 575 -12.19 31.17 -7.59
CA CYS A 575 -10.97 30.97 -8.37
C CYS A 575 -9.73 31.37 -7.58
N HIS A 576 -8.58 30.77 -7.92
CA HIS A 576 -7.27 31.13 -7.40
C HIS A 576 -6.33 31.60 -8.52
N ASN A 577 -5.91 32.87 -8.44
CA ASN A 577 -5.08 33.54 -9.44
C ASN A 577 -5.62 33.42 -10.88
N ASP A 578 -6.93 33.27 -11.05
CA ASP A 578 -7.64 32.99 -12.31
C ASP A 578 -7.17 31.71 -13.06
N SER A 579 -6.26 30.93 -12.48
CA SER A 579 -5.65 29.73 -13.08
C SER A 579 -6.33 28.42 -12.71
N LEU A 580 -7.16 28.44 -11.68
CA LEU A 580 -8.01 27.33 -11.26
C LEU A 580 -9.31 27.93 -10.76
N CYS A 581 -10.44 27.54 -11.34
CA CYS A 581 -11.76 27.91 -10.87
C CYS A 581 -12.53 26.68 -10.41
N CYS A 582 -13.12 26.80 -9.23
CA CYS A 582 -13.86 25.77 -8.54
C CYS A 582 -15.32 26.16 -8.42
N THR A 583 -16.23 25.27 -8.80
CA THR A 583 -17.66 25.45 -8.60
C THR A 583 -18.24 24.27 -7.84
N VAL A 584 -18.94 24.54 -6.74
CA VAL A 584 -19.72 23.52 -6.02
C VAL A 584 -21.21 23.81 -6.17
N THR A 585 -21.97 22.76 -6.45
CA THR A 585 -23.44 22.74 -6.34
C THR A 585 -23.82 21.96 -5.08
N TYR A 586 -24.61 22.55 -4.19
CA TYR A 586 -24.91 21.98 -2.86
C TYR A 586 -26.29 22.37 -2.34
N SER A 587 -26.74 21.70 -1.27
CA SER A 587 -27.87 22.13 -0.44
C SER A 587 -27.44 22.13 1.04
N TYR A 588 -27.87 23.14 1.78
CA TYR A 588 -27.49 23.30 3.18
C TYR A 588 -28.59 24.03 3.94
N GLN A 589 -29.17 23.41 4.97
CA GLN A 589 -30.38 23.94 5.62
C GLN A 589 -30.01 24.90 6.75
N ALA A 590 -30.36 26.18 6.63
CA ALA A 590 -30.01 27.22 7.60
C ALA A 590 -30.62 27.06 9.00
N ASN A 591 -31.66 26.23 9.17
CA ASN A 591 -32.47 26.14 10.39
C ASN A 591 -32.21 24.89 11.24
N LEU A 592 -31.31 24.00 10.81
CA LEU A 592 -30.85 22.89 11.62
C LEU A 592 -29.66 23.34 12.46
N THR A 593 -29.58 22.90 13.71
CA THR A 593 -28.41 23.08 14.57
C THR A 593 -27.28 22.20 14.05
N ASP A 594 -26.71 22.58 12.91
CA ASP A 594 -25.55 21.92 12.32
C ASP A 594 -24.32 22.26 13.18
N GLU A 595 -23.65 21.23 13.70
CA GLU A 595 -22.49 21.34 14.60
C GLU A 595 -21.18 21.73 13.87
N GLY A 596 -21.25 22.22 12.63
CA GLY A 596 -20.08 22.71 11.91
C GLY A 596 -20.39 23.34 10.55
N PHE A 597 -19.35 23.84 9.91
CA PHE A 597 -19.39 24.72 8.74
C PHE A 597 -18.68 24.07 7.55
N TYR A 598 -19.03 24.49 6.33
CA TYR A 598 -18.35 24.02 5.12
C TYR A 598 -17.82 25.20 4.32
N VAL A 599 -16.61 25.05 3.79
CA VAL A 599 -15.95 26.05 2.94
C VAL A 599 -15.62 25.44 1.59
N ILE A 600 -15.81 26.21 0.51
CA ILE A 600 -15.18 25.91 -0.78
C ILE A 600 -13.78 26.51 -0.81
N LEU A 601 -12.83 25.75 -1.36
CA LEU A 601 -11.42 26.07 -1.47
C LEU A 601 -10.97 26.00 -2.93
N ALA A 602 -10.12 26.95 -3.33
CA ALA A 602 -9.38 26.91 -4.57
C ALA A 602 -7.92 27.33 -4.33
N TYR A 603 -6.98 26.56 -4.85
CA TYR A 603 -5.55 26.85 -4.76
C TYR A 603 -4.80 26.40 -6.00
N SER A 604 -3.84 27.21 -6.44
CA SER A 604 -2.98 26.93 -7.59
C SER A 604 -1.64 27.62 -7.33
N GLY A 605 -0.63 26.84 -6.91
CA GLY A 605 0.64 27.35 -6.43
C GLY A 605 1.57 26.29 -5.87
N VAL A 606 2.69 26.73 -5.30
CA VAL A 606 3.70 25.87 -4.69
C VAL A 606 3.37 25.62 -3.21
N VAL A 607 3.25 24.35 -2.84
CA VAL A 607 3.17 23.88 -1.45
C VAL A 607 4.51 23.33 -0.99
N GLU A 608 4.74 23.44 0.31
CA GLU A 608 5.94 22.99 1.00
C GLU A 608 5.62 21.74 1.82
N LYS A 609 6.40 20.67 1.67
CA LYS A 609 6.27 19.42 2.43
C LYS A 609 7.55 19.12 3.19
N GLY A 610 7.46 18.23 4.19
CA GLY A 610 8.61 17.86 5.02
C GLY A 610 9.27 19.09 5.69
N ALA A 611 8.46 19.96 6.29
CA ALA A 611 8.88 21.26 6.84
C ALA A 611 9.64 22.18 5.87
N GLY A 612 9.21 22.21 4.61
CA GLY A 612 9.76 23.12 3.60
C GLY A 612 11.01 22.61 2.90
N VAL A 613 11.42 21.36 3.16
CA VAL A 613 12.49 20.70 2.40
C VAL A 613 12.04 20.42 0.96
N TYR A 614 10.77 20.09 0.77
CA TYR A 614 10.22 19.73 -0.54
C TYR A 614 9.26 20.80 -1.02
N SER A 615 9.41 21.25 -2.26
CA SER A 615 8.51 22.19 -2.90
C SER A 615 7.85 21.54 -4.10
N MET A 616 6.52 21.66 -4.21
CA MET A 616 5.77 21.03 -5.29
C MET A 616 4.56 21.87 -5.71
N PHE A 617 4.25 21.92 -7.00
CA PHE A 617 3.16 22.71 -7.54
C PHE A 617 1.84 21.94 -7.56
N THR A 618 0.85 22.41 -6.81
CA THR A 618 -0.47 21.78 -6.72
C THR A 618 -1.55 22.71 -7.26
N GLN A 619 -2.59 22.08 -7.79
CA GLN A 619 -3.87 22.71 -8.05
C GLN A 619 -4.92 21.96 -7.23
N VAL A 620 -5.62 22.61 -6.32
CA VAL A 620 -6.57 21.94 -5.42
C VAL A 620 -7.91 22.65 -5.47
N CYS A 621 -8.95 21.86 -5.73
CA CYS A 621 -10.33 22.28 -5.74
C CYS A 621 -11.11 21.44 -4.73
N ALA A 622 -11.70 22.04 -3.70
CA ALA A 622 -12.28 21.24 -2.62
C ALA A 622 -13.44 21.92 -1.89
N VAL A 623 -14.24 21.10 -1.21
CA VAL A 623 -15.12 21.49 -0.11
C VAL A 623 -14.64 20.80 1.15
N VAL A 624 -14.50 21.54 2.25
CA VAL A 624 -13.94 21.02 3.51
C VAL A 624 -14.81 21.43 4.69
N TYR A 625 -14.97 20.51 5.65
CA TYR A 625 -15.64 20.72 6.92
C TYR A 625 -14.77 21.52 7.91
N CYS A 626 -15.41 22.36 8.72
CA CYS A 626 -14.78 23.21 9.72
C CYS A 626 -15.59 23.25 11.01
N LEU A 627 -14.89 23.29 12.14
CA LEU A 627 -15.52 23.41 13.46
C LEU A 627 -16.14 24.79 13.70
N THR A 628 -15.56 25.81 13.06
CA THR A 628 -16.03 27.21 13.10
C THR A 628 -15.98 27.81 11.70
N GLU A 629 -16.53 29.01 11.53
CA GLU A 629 -16.41 29.77 10.27
C GLU A 629 -14.96 30.12 9.90
N ASN A 630 -14.01 29.96 10.82
CA ASN A 630 -12.60 30.28 10.60
C ASN A 630 -11.89 29.13 9.87
N ILE A 631 -11.18 29.46 8.78
CA ILE A 631 -10.41 28.53 7.95
C ILE A 631 -9.40 27.68 8.72
N THR A 632 -8.83 28.21 9.81
CA THR A 632 -7.85 27.50 10.65
C THR A 632 -8.46 26.35 11.45
N SER A 633 -9.79 26.30 11.55
CA SER A 633 -10.55 25.23 12.19
C SER A 633 -11.02 24.14 11.22
N CYS A 634 -10.77 24.31 9.93
CA CYS A 634 -11.12 23.34 8.89
C CYS A 634 -10.21 22.10 8.94
N ALA A 635 -10.76 20.95 8.54
CA ALA A 635 -10.08 19.67 8.55
C ALA A 635 -9.54 19.27 9.94
N ARG A 636 -10.21 19.73 11.00
CA ARG A 636 -9.89 19.36 12.39
C ARG A 636 -10.96 18.38 12.87
N ILE A 637 -10.52 17.25 13.41
CA ILE A 637 -11.40 16.24 13.98
C ILE A 637 -11.36 16.42 15.50
N GLU A 638 -12.49 16.80 16.09
CA GLU A 638 -12.67 16.75 17.54
C GLU A 638 -13.33 15.42 17.92
N GLY A 639 -12.90 14.80 19.03
CA GLY A 639 -13.38 13.49 19.49
C GLY A 639 -14.85 13.44 19.95
N THR A 640 -15.66 14.40 19.53
CA THR A 640 -17.12 14.38 19.71
C THR A 640 -17.76 13.68 18.53
N SER A 641 -18.74 12.82 18.80
CA SER A 641 -19.57 12.19 17.75
C SER A 641 -20.03 13.25 16.76
N PRO A 642 -19.75 13.10 15.46
CA PRO A 642 -20.04 14.14 14.51
C PRO A 642 -21.56 14.39 14.51
N GLY A 643 -21.94 15.65 14.73
CA GLY A 643 -23.35 16.03 14.76
C GLY A 643 -24.03 15.70 13.43
N SER A 644 -25.36 15.59 13.45
CA SER A 644 -26.14 15.46 12.21
C SER A 644 -25.88 16.69 11.34
N SER A 645 -25.24 16.52 10.19
CA SER A 645 -25.00 17.60 9.23
C SER A 645 -26.06 17.56 8.13
N SER A 646 -26.70 18.69 7.86
CA SER A 646 -27.66 18.84 6.76
C SER A 646 -27.01 19.13 5.40
N PHE A 647 -25.69 19.31 5.38
CA PHE A 647 -24.94 19.69 4.18
C PHE A 647 -24.87 18.52 3.20
N GLN A 648 -25.28 18.77 1.96
CA GLN A 648 -25.17 17.82 0.86
C GLN A 648 -24.53 18.51 -0.36
N PRO A 649 -23.30 18.16 -0.75
CA PRO A 649 -22.79 18.52 -2.05
C PRO A 649 -23.35 17.56 -3.11
N TYR A 650 -23.72 18.09 -4.27
CA TYR A 650 -24.14 17.31 -5.42
C TYR A 650 -23.02 17.18 -6.45
N GLU A 651 -22.25 18.25 -6.63
CA GLU A 651 -21.25 18.31 -7.67
C GLU A 651 -20.15 19.30 -7.28
N LEU A 652 -18.89 18.90 -7.49
CA LEU A 652 -17.72 19.77 -7.44
C LEU A 652 -17.03 19.72 -8.79
N VAL A 653 -16.84 20.88 -9.43
CA VAL A 653 -16.17 21.03 -10.73
C VAL A 653 -14.96 21.94 -10.58
N GLY A 654 -13.85 21.58 -11.20
CA GLY A 654 -12.65 22.42 -11.28
C GLY A 654 -12.05 22.49 -12.68
N THR A 655 -11.51 23.64 -13.07
CA THR A 655 -10.81 23.84 -14.35
C THR A 655 -9.28 23.80 -14.17
N PHE A 656 -8.69 22.64 -14.41
CA PHE A 656 -7.28 22.35 -14.16
C PHE A 656 -6.41 22.61 -15.39
N HIS A 657 -5.14 22.94 -15.17
CA HIS A 657 -4.12 23.06 -16.23
C HIS A 657 -3.20 21.82 -16.29
N THR A 658 -3.54 20.78 -15.52
CA THR A 658 -2.90 19.47 -15.52
C THR A 658 -3.94 18.41 -15.82
N GLU A 659 -3.55 17.30 -16.46
CA GLU A 659 -4.40 16.11 -16.65
C GLU A 659 -4.34 15.19 -15.42
N HIS A 660 -3.40 15.43 -14.50
CA HIS A 660 -3.15 14.58 -13.34
C HIS A 660 -3.91 15.09 -12.12
N VAL A 661 -5.18 14.70 -12.05
CA VAL A 661 -6.12 15.08 -10.99
C VAL A 661 -6.65 13.84 -10.28
N TYR A 662 -6.53 13.83 -8.96
CA TYR A 662 -6.84 12.71 -8.09
C TYR A 662 -8.10 13.04 -7.25
N PRO A 663 -9.26 12.41 -7.53
CA PRO A 663 -10.50 12.67 -6.81
C PRO A 663 -10.53 11.98 -5.44
N SER A 664 -11.19 12.59 -4.45
CA SER A 664 -11.42 11.98 -3.14
C SER A 664 -12.72 12.50 -2.51
N VAL A 665 -13.48 11.59 -1.90
CA VAL A 665 -14.64 11.89 -1.05
C VAL A 665 -14.46 11.17 0.29
N PHE A 666 -14.30 11.95 1.35
CA PHE A 666 -13.79 11.44 2.63
C PHE A 666 -14.62 11.97 3.81
N THR A 667 -14.83 11.13 4.81
CA THR A 667 -15.70 11.41 5.96
C THR A 667 -14.90 11.85 7.19
N GLN A 668 -15.61 12.43 8.17
CA GLN A 668 -15.04 12.84 9.46
C GLN A 668 -14.62 11.63 10.31
N GLN A 669 -15.09 10.43 9.97
CA GLN A 669 -14.62 9.16 10.52
C GLN A 669 -13.34 8.64 9.86
N LEU A 670 -12.68 9.45 9.02
CA LEU A 670 -11.46 9.09 8.31
C LEU A 670 -11.62 7.87 7.39
N THR A 671 -12.77 7.76 6.73
CA THR A 671 -13.08 6.68 5.79
C THR A 671 -13.46 7.23 4.42
N LEU A 672 -13.13 6.46 3.38
CA LEU A 672 -13.57 6.74 2.02
C LEU A 672 -15.08 6.51 1.90
N VAL A 673 -15.76 7.41 1.20
CA VAL A 673 -17.15 7.20 0.79
C VAL A 673 -17.20 6.14 -0.30
N ASN A 674 -18.16 5.23 -0.20
CA ASN A 674 -18.35 4.14 -1.16
C ASN A 674 -18.34 4.66 -2.61
N GLU A 675 -17.49 4.08 -3.45
CA GLU A 675 -17.30 4.47 -4.85
C GLU A 675 -18.60 4.38 -5.68
N SER A 676 -19.55 3.53 -5.30
CA SER A 676 -20.87 3.47 -5.97
C SER A 676 -21.73 4.73 -5.76
N PHE A 677 -21.38 5.58 -4.79
CA PHE A 677 -22.15 6.77 -4.45
C PHE A 677 -21.71 8.01 -5.21
N TRP A 678 -20.59 7.96 -5.94
CA TRP A 678 -20.07 9.09 -6.66
C TRP A 678 -19.38 8.68 -7.96
N SER A 679 -19.17 9.64 -8.85
CA SER A 679 -18.45 9.42 -10.11
C SER A 679 -17.47 10.55 -10.35
N PHE A 680 -16.28 10.21 -10.86
CA PHE A 680 -15.30 11.16 -11.35
C PHE A 680 -15.37 11.25 -12.88
N ASN A 681 -15.40 12.46 -13.42
CA ASN A 681 -15.30 12.70 -14.85
C ASN A 681 -14.20 13.71 -15.12
N SER A 682 -13.41 13.46 -16.16
CA SER A 682 -12.39 14.37 -16.67
C SER A 682 -12.60 14.58 -18.17
N ALA A 683 -12.65 15.84 -18.60
CA ALA A 683 -12.81 16.21 -19.99
C ALA A 683 -11.87 17.36 -20.36
N ARG A 684 -11.12 17.18 -21.45
CA ARG A 684 -10.24 18.21 -21.98
C ARG A 684 -11.05 19.27 -22.74
N ILE A 685 -11.03 20.50 -22.25
CA ILE A 685 -11.70 21.66 -22.85
C ILE A 685 -10.65 22.68 -23.27
N GLN A 686 -10.34 22.73 -24.57
CA GLN A 686 -9.28 23.58 -25.13
C GLN A 686 -7.91 23.29 -24.52
N THR A 687 -7.41 24.16 -23.64
CA THR A 687 -6.12 24.04 -22.93
C THR A 687 -6.28 23.64 -21.47
N GLU A 688 -7.51 23.55 -20.98
CA GLU A 688 -7.85 23.21 -19.60
C GLU A 688 -8.47 21.81 -19.55
N ASN A 689 -8.43 21.19 -18.37
CA ASN A 689 -9.10 19.94 -18.05
C ASN A 689 -10.19 20.24 -17.04
N GLU A 690 -11.43 20.11 -17.46
CA GLU A 690 -12.57 20.19 -16.55
C GLU A 690 -12.71 18.84 -15.86
N CYS A 691 -12.52 18.85 -14.54
CA CYS A 691 -12.64 17.68 -13.70
C CYS A 691 -13.84 17.85 -12.77
N SER A 692 -14.64 16.81 -12.58
CA SER A 692 -15.82 16.86 -11.73
C SER A 692 -15.99 15.61 -10.89
N ILE A 693 -16.48 15.80 -9.66
CA ILE A 693 -17.02 14.75 -8.81
C ILE A 693 -18.52 14.99 -8.67
N VAL A 694 -19.33 13.99 -9.03
CA VAL A 694 -20.78 14.02 -8.89
C VAL A 694 -21.18 13.02 -7.82
N LEU A 695 -21.93 13.47 -6.81
CA LEU A 695 -22.45 12.61 -5.74
C LEU A 695 -23.92 12.28 -6.03
N SER A 696 -24.22 10.99 -6.09
CA SER A 696 -25.56 10.45 -6.33
C SER A 696 -26.34 10.15 -5.05
N HIS A 697 -25.64 10.10 -3.90
CA HIS A 697 -26.21 9.76 -2.60
C HIS A 697 -25.87 10.80 -1.53
N PHE A 698 -26.73 10.87 -0.51
CA PHE A 698 -26.48 11.71 0.66
C PHE A 698 -25.24 11.22 1.42
N THR A 699 -24.30 12.13 1.70
CA THR A 699 -23.03 11.80 2.36
C THR A 699 -22.95 12.53 3.69
N PRO A 700 -23.44 11.93 4.79
CA PRO A 700 -23.35 12.54 6.10
C PRO A 700 -21.90 12.63 6.56
N HIS A 701 -21.62 13.61 7.44
CA HIS A 701 -20.32 13.78 8.08
C HIS A 701 -19.15 13.87 7.08
N LEU A 702 -19.36 14.53 5.94
CA LEU A 702 -18.29 14.81 4.99
C LEU A 702 -17.17 15.60 5.70
N LEU A 703 -15.92 15.16 5.54
CA LEU A 703 -14.72 15.92 5.94
C LEU A 703 -14.19 16.72 4.75
N SER A 704 -14.04 16.05 3.61
CA SER A 704 -13.54 16.65 2.38
C SER A 704 -14.17 16.01 1.14
N LEU A 705 -14.53 16.86 0.18
CA LEU A 705 -14.80 16.50 -1.21
C LEU A 705 -13.76 17.25 -2.04
N SER A 706 -12.84 16.55 -2.70
CA SER A 706 -11.64 17.18 -3.26
C SER A 706 -11.18 16.61 -4.59
N LEU A 707 -10.68 17.50 -5.44
CA LEU A 707 -9.94 17.23 -6.66
C LEU A 707 -8.52 17.76 -6.44
N PHE A 708 -7.57 16.85 -6.24
CA PHE A 708 -6.16 17.19 -5.98
C PHE A 708 -5.34 17.01 -7.25
N GLY A 709 -4.87 18.10 -7.82
CA GLY A 709 -4.08 18.13 -9.05
C GLY A 709 -2.59 18.35 -8.80
N ARG A 710 -1.75 17.61 -9.53
CA ARG A 710 -0.30 17.82 -9.58
C ARG A 710 0.11 18.36 -10.94
N TRP A 711 0.83 19.48 -10.94
CA TRP A 711 1.36 20.08 -12.16
C TRP A 711 2.88 19.95 -12.18
N TYR A 712 3.36 18.76 -12.51
CA TYR A 712 4.76 18.35 -12.37
C TYR A 712 5.73 19.26 -13.12
N GLU A 713 5.39 19.75 -14.32
CA GLU A 713 6.24 20.67 -15.10
C GLU A 713 6.40 22.06 -14.47
N ARG A 714 5.66 22.34 -13.40
CA ARG A 714 5.70 23.59 -12.65
C ARG A 714 6.30 23.44 -11.27
N ASP A 715 6.73 22.23 -10.90
CA ASP A 715 7.50 22.03 -9.69
C ASP A 715 8.76 22.91 -9.73
N PRO A 716 9.13 23.58 -8.63
CA PRO A 716 10.38 24.32 -8.56
C PRO A 716 11.58 23.39 -8.78
N ASP A 717 12.64 23.92 -9.39
CA ASP A 717 13.93 23.22 -9.43
C ASP A 717 14.38 22.94 -7.99
N MET A 718 14.71 21.66 -7.69
CA MET A 718 15.21 21.23 -6.38
C MET A 718 16.62 21.71 -6.08
#